data_AF-A0A1C2Y3E3-F1
#
_entry.id   AF-A0A1C2Y3E3-F1
#
_cell.length_a   1.000
_cell.length_b   1.000
_cell.length_c   1.000
_cell.angle_alpha   90.00
_cell.angle_beta   90.00
_cell.angle_gamma   90.00
#
_symmetry.space_group_name_H-M   'P 1'
#
loop_
_entity.id
_entity.type
_entity.pdbx_description
1 polymer ?
#
loop_
_entity_poly.entity_id
_entity_poly.type
_entity_poly.pdbx_seq_one_letter_code
_entity_poly.pdbx_strand_id
1 'polypeptide(L)'
;MAKVRELLNFEKIREVIDIDVITDKKAMVEKYVISKDMEQNLIQLLDDINKTTHKAAQIVGGYGSGKSHLLAFLISILTEPSLRQFIQEPRVKESAMNLRRDFIIVQWELQPNDVDLSQYFYFEVAAQLAENYAIQFDFKTEGVVDHKKNILELLDKIKEDNPSRGLVVVFDEISDFLKQKDKEKITRDMQFLRVLGQVAQSSDFTFIGAMQEHIFTNPRYIDEAESFGRVSERFQVITIKREDIKRVIAKRVLSKTPEQRLELEQLFNQYKKYYPNIQANIDEYIDLFPLHPYVIQIFSELPYFEKRGVIQFTVQEVEKILNENFPCLITYDRIFDEINSKHTVKNLETVSPVVNAVQTLESKVDLLETRNQDEARQIIKALAVLHLFGKTNNNGANLEELANTLLILPENKMMEASDEIGLVLNRLRKVTDGQFINVNKDGYYYLDLTIQIDYDQVVERRADNLPNAIQDERILAILKDQLMLGTELLSGGYSDTCAWTDRRSFRNGLFIYETGKGELIENNGDYQLVFVSPFCTKNRYKPVQNRIICSGSLDAEAQKLLRRLSAVYLLIGEKYQISIMEKRSTQLKRDFITALVKGYLETGVIEVGAEKKSIKSLISREFKNFDELFSELKPALLQPYYEVVYPKHPRFSQIISRDNIEGEFSSAIKDIINRSGVQSLFGGSKAILNALELVDHGGQLNTGQSEVVVTILQEAKAQQGKNVDVETIINKLAQAQYGYHPIITKFIIVLLTYNGELALKATGGKTISSAEVSEVFSSGLDAFTNIKYFFIESDINPQPLMELFTAIGIPAQAAKLRISSKRGEAVQDFRSRYLDLQAQCEQAEQRLGTIALYHKDIIDISGLKTKQETLKNIPLTDFAEVKTPTDLKKIIYSKEEIATIAQAVQVLQQLVILYDQYINQIKPELEYALKVKRLLKENSYALQVEGLEEMLSDVFMILVDAQKLLEPSQRQPLVGKLQQVRKKYQAAYYKEHERCVGSKVDWNRLQTIISNSKYKNLTLLKNVRILDKRNFSIVESGIVNTSNLHCDEFKLEMLENEVVCPRCHFPTNYGVGVDQRIEAIEEEIEISWQDWESTILTELNNYRDNIQYLQPEEKDVIQEIIRNSALPEIVSSSLIKALNHLFDELEVIEFDPARLLEILFKDSQILDYYSMERKLNDFKQQLVSGKDLEKIRIKQVEKGGE
;
A
#
# COMPACT_ATOMS: atom_id res chain seq x y z
N MET A 1 66.72 21.63 28.88
CA MET A 1 66.30 21.65 27.46
C MET A 1 65.22 22.71 27.34
N ALA A 2 65.18 23.46 26.23
CA ALA A 2 64.14 24.45 26.00
C ALA A 2 62.77 23.78 25.95
N LYS A 3 61.72 24.44 26.48
CA LYS A 3 60.35 23.93 26.42
C LYS A 3 59.72 24.25 25.06
N VAL A 4 58.80 23.42 24.60
CA VAL A 4 58.10 23.63 23.32
C VAL A 4 57.45 25.03 23.24
N ARG A 5 56.80 25.49 24.32
CA ARG A 5 56.18 26.83 24.40
C ARG A 5 57.14 28.01 24.24
N GLU A 6 58.44 27.81 24.46
CA GLU A 6 59.46 28.86 24.33
C GLU A 6 59.93 28.99 22.86
N LEU A 7 59.76 27.92 22.07
CA LEU A 7 60.26 27.78 20.71
C LEU A 7 59.22 28.12 19.62
N LEU A 8 57.98 28.47 20.00
CA LEU A 8 56.91 28.82 19.07
C LEU A 8 55.87 29.76 19.70
N ASN A 9 55.13 30.46 18.84
CA ASN A 9 53.94 31.23 19.19
C ASN A 9 52.70 30.45 18.74
N PHE A 10 51.93 29.97 19.71
CA PHE A 10 50.76 29.12 19.50
C PHE A 10 49.45 29.92 19.47
N GLU A 11 48.67 29.80 18.40
CA GLU A 11 47.32 30.39 18.31
C GLU A 11 46.23 29.34 18.05
N LYS A 12 45.10 29.47 18.76
CA LYS A 12 43.88 28.66 18.54
C LYS A 12 43.02 29.27 17.42
N ILE A 13 42.55 28.45 16.48
CA ILE A 13 41.67 28.87 15.37
C ILE A 13 40.23 28.42 15.67
N ARG A 14 39.21 29.26 15.38
CA ARG A 14 37.78 28.90 15.51
C ARG A 14 37.35 27.90 14.41
N GLU A 15 36.48 26.96 14.77
CA GLU A 15 36.24 25.73 14.00
C GLU A 15 35.26 25.88 12.82
N VAL A 16 34.17 26.65 12.96
CA VAL A 16 33.12 26.79 11.92
C VAL A 16 32.74 28.26 11.74
N ILE A 17 32.58 28.69 10.49
CA ILE A 17 32.07 30.02 10.13
C ILE A 17 30.75 29.82 9.41
N ASP A 18 29.71 30.42 9.94
CA ASP A 18 28.42 30.61 9.27
C ASP A 18 28.50 31.90 8.43
N ILE A 19 28.28 31.78 7.13
CA ILE A 19 28.33 32.93 6.23
C ILE A 19 27.08 33.81 6.35
N ASP A 20 25.97 33.30 6.89
CA ASP A 20 24.73 34.06 7.08
C ASP A 20 24.90 35.07 8.23
N VAL A 21 25.75 34.76 9.23
CA VAL A 21 26.01 35.62 10.40
C VAL A 21 27.50 35.87 10.62
N ILE A 22 28.06 36.84 9.88
CA ILE A 22 29.47 37.25 10.06
C ILE A 22 29.58 38.27 11.22
N THR A 23 29.94 37.77 12.41
CA THR A 23 30.00 38.57 13.66
C THR A 23 31.24 39.46 13.81
N ASP A 24 32.41 39.05 13.33
CA ASP A 24 33.68 39.80 13.45
C ASP A 24 34.40 39.89 12.10
N LYS A 25 33.88 40.75 11.21
CA LYS A 25 34.39 40.94 9.84
C LYS A 25 35.86 41.37 9.81
N LYS A 26 36.31 42.18 10.79
CA LYS A 26 37.70 42.65 10.85
C LYS A 26 38.66 41.48 11.08
N ALA A 27 38.36 40.60 12.03
CA ALA A 27 39.19 39.42 12.28
C ALA A 27 39.23 38.47 11.08
N MET A 28 38.15 38.37 10.30
CA MET A 28 38.10 37.56 9.08
C MET A 28 39.03 38.06 7.99
N VAL A 29 39.31 39.36 7.95
CA VAL A 29 40.26 39.95 6.98
C VAL A 29 41.69 39.93 7.50
N GLU A 30 41.90 40.37 8.73
CA GLU A 30 43.24 40.56 9.32
C GLU A 30 44.01 39.24 9.52
N LYS A 31 43.28 38.16 9.83
CA LYS A 31 43.86 36.85 10.18
C LYS A 31 43.79 35.84 9.04
N TYR A 32 43.28 36.22 7.88
CA TYR A 32 43.23 35.33 6.72
C TYR A 32 44.62 35.21 6.08
N VAL A 33 45.08 33.98 5.86
CA VAL A 33 46.41 33.71 5.31
C VAL A 33 46.26 33.34 3.84
N ILE A 34 46.87 34.13 2.95
CA ILE A 34 46.78 33.95 1.50
C ILE A 34 48.02 33.21 1.00
N SER A 35 47.83 32.12 0.27
CA SER A 35 48.92 31.40 -0.40
C SER A 35 49.29 32.07 -1.73
N LYS A 36 50.46 31.73 -2.30
CA LYS A 36 50.90 32.32 -3.57
C LYS A 36 49.96 32.02 -4.74
N ASP A 37 49.40 30.81 -4.78
CA ASP A 37 48.45 30.40 -5.81
C ASP A 37 47.09 31.09 -5.60
N MET A 38 46.64 31.22 -4.36
CA MET A 38 45.40 31.92 -4.02
C MET A 38 45.51 33.42 -4.27
N GLU A 39 46.67 34.03 -4.04
CA GLU A 39 46.96 35.45 -4.29
C GLU A 39 46.63 35.84 -5.74
N GLN A 40 47.10 35.04 -6.72
CA GLN A 40 46.83 35.31 -8.15
C GLN A 40 45.33 35.21 -8.48
N ASN A 41 44.66 34.17 -7.96
CA ASN A 41 43.23 33.94 -8.20
C ASN A 41 42.37 35.05 -7.59
N LEU A 42 42.72 35.54 -6.39
CA LEU A 42 42.00 36.61 -5.72
C LEU A 42 42.19 37.96 -6.41
N ILE A 43 43.40 38.29 -6.85
CA ILE A 43 43.64 39.52 -7.63
C ILE A 43 42.78 39.50 -8.90
N GLN A 44 42.78 38.37 -9.62
CA GLN A 44 41.97 38.25 -10.84
C GLN A 44 40.46 38.38 -10.53
N LEU A 45 39.97 37.77 -9.45
CA LEU A 45 38.57 37.88 -9.04
C LEU A 45 38.18 39.32 -8.70
N LEU A 46 39.01 40.02 -7.92
CA LEU A 46 38.78 41.42 -7.53
C LEU A 46 38.80 42.34 -8.76
N ASP A 47 39.74 42.13 -9.68
CA ASP A 47 39.81 42.87 -10.93
C ASP A 47 38.58 42.61 -11.82
N ASP A 48 38.06 41.39 -11.83
CA ASP A 48 36.86 41.01 -12.57
C ASP A 48 35.59 41.61 -11.97
N ILE A 49 35.44 41.58 -10.64
CA ILE A 49 34.34 42.25 -9.91
C ILE A 49 34.33 43.77 -10.13
N ASN A 50 35.49 44.38 -10.41
CA ASN A 50 35.58 45.81 -10.72
C ASN A 50 35.10 46.16 -12.14
N LYS A 51 34.99 45.18 -13.05
CA LYS A 51 34.51 45.37 -14.44
C LYS A 51 32.99 45.24 -14.51
N THR A 52 32.42 45.64 -15.65
CA THR A 52 30.97 45.52 -15.91
C THR A 52 30.56 44.19 -16.54
N THR A 53 31.53 43.42 -17.01
CA THR A 53 31.34 42.09 -17.57
C THR A 53 32.50 41.21 -17.16
N HIS A 54 32.19 40.05 -16.58
CA HIS A 54 33.20 39.13 -16.07
C HIS A 54 32.66 37.71 -15.96
N LYS A 55 33.52 36.73 -15.63
CA LYS A 55 33.04 35.37 -15.32
C LYS A 55 32.45 35.34 -13.89
N ALA A 56 31.46 34.49 -13.66
CA ALA A 56 31.07 34.13 -12.30
C ALA A 56 32.22 33.38 -11.62
N ALA A 57 32.25 33.31 -10.29
CA ALA A 57 33.31 32.61 -9.56
C ALA A 57 32.79 31.32 -8.94
N GLN A 58 33.61 30.27 -8.97
CA GLN A 58 33.31 29.02 -8.29
C GLN A 58 34.49 28.61 -7.42
N ILE A 59 34.26 28.50 -6.11
CA ILE A 59 35.27 28.08 -5.15
C ILE A 59 35.17 26.58 -4.98
N VAL A 60 36.22 25.85 -5.33
CA VAL A 60 36.27 24.39 -5.29
C VAL A 60 37.30 23.94 -4.27
N GLY A 61 36.91 22.98 -3.44
CA GLY A 61 37.82 22.36 -2.46
C GLY A 61 37.14 21.23 -1.71
N GLY A 62 37.94 20.41 -1.04
CA GLY A 62 37.43 19.32 -0.19
C GLY A 62 36.49 19.84 0.92
N TYR A 63 35.76 18.93 1.55
CA TYR A 63 35.04 19.26 2.79
C TYR A 63 36.04 19.76 3.84
N GLY A 64 35.67 20.83 4.54
CA GLY A 64 36.55 21.53 5.47
C GLY A 64 37.69 22.34 4.86
N SER A 65 37.87 22.46 3.53
CA SER A 65 39.05 23.15 2.96
C SER A 65 39.14 24.66 3.25
N GLY A 66 38.12 25.27 3.88
CA GLY A 66 38.08 26.71 4.19
C GLY A 66 37.33 27.56 3.15
N LYS A 67 36.43 26.97 2.35
CA LYS A 67 35.61 27.69 1.36
C LYS A 67 34.78 28.81 1.98
N SER A 68 34.05 28.51 3.06
CA SER A 68 33.24 29.48 3.81
C SER A 68 34.08 30.59 4.43
N HIS A 69 35.34 30.30 4.83
CA HIS A 69 36.26 31.34 5.31
C HIS A 69 36.70 32.29 4.19
N LEU A 70 36.94 31.75 2.99
CA LEU A 70 37.26 32.56 1.84
C LEU A 70 36.05 33.41 1.41
N LEU A 71 34.85 32.84 1.44
CA LEU A 71 33.61 33.58 1.20
C LEU A 71 33.41 34.69 2.23
N ALA A 72 33.55 34.40 3.53
CA ALA A 72 33.44 35.39 4.58
C ALA A 72 34.49 36.52 4.46
N PHE A 73 35.71 36.19 4.04
CA PHE A 73 36.74 37.17 3.70
C PHE A 73 36.29 38.09 2.55
N LEU A 74 35.82 37.50 1.44
CA LEU A 74 35.36 38.25 0.25
C LEU A 74 34.15 39.12 0.57
N ILE A 75 33.14 38.57 1.24
CA ILE A 75 31.96 39.30 1.71
C ILE A 75 32.41 40.49 2.55
N SER A 76 33.27 40.28 3.56
CA SER A 76 33.70 41.34 4.48
C SER A 76 34.36 42.52 3.77
N ILE A 77 35.25 42.27 2.79
CA ILE A 77 35.95 43.34 2.05
C ILE A 77 35.07 44.03 0.99
N LEU A 78 34.01 43.36 0.53
CA LEU A 78 33.05 43.91 -0.41
C LEU A 78 31.97 44.73 0.31
N THR A 79 31.49 44.28 1.47
CA THR A 79 30.51 45.02 2.29
C THR A 79 31.13 46.27 2.94
N GLU A 80 32.35 46.17 3.45
CA GLU A 80 33.00 47.24 4.23
C GLU A 80 34.38 47.62 3.66
N PRO A 81 34.46 48.67 2.83
CA PRO A 81 35.71 49.10 2.21
C PRO A 81 36.85 49.43 3.19
N SER A 82 36.52 49.89 4.40
CA SER A 82 37.50 50.20 5.46
C SER A 82 38.28 48.98 5.94
N LEU A 83 37.78 47.77 5.73
CA LEU A 83 38.46 46.55 6.15
C LEU A 83 39.61 46.14 5.23
N ARG A 84 39.62 46.62 3.97
CA ARG A 84 40.64 46.30 2.96
C ARG A 84 42.06 46.65 3.41
N GLN A 85 42.22 47.59 4.34
CA GLN A 85 43.53 47.98 4.86
C GLN A 85 44.20 46.91 5.73
N PHE A 86 43.42 45.99 6.30
CA PHE A 86 43.90 44.93 7.19
C PHE A 86 44.34 43.67 6.44
N ILE A 87 44.24 43.64 5.11
CA ILE A 87 44.77 42.55 4.28
C ILE A 87 46.30 42.53 4.41
N GLN A 88 46.89 41.38 4.75
CA GLN A 88 48.32 41.23 5.01
C GLN A 88 49.15 41.27 3.72
N GLU A 89 48.68 40.61 2.65
CA GLU A 89 49.39 40.50 1.39
C GLU A 89 49.31 41.80 0.57
N PRO A 90 50.45 42.47 0.28
CA PRO A 90 50.46 43.80 -0.32
C PRO A 90 49.76 43.89 -1.67
N ARG A 91 49.91 42.88 -2.55
CA ARG A 91 49.32 42.88 -3.89
C ARG A 91 47.81 42.71 -3.88
N VAL A 92 47.30 41.84 -3.01
CA VAL A 92 45.84 41.64 -2.82
C VAL A 92 45.23 42.89 -2.19
N LYS A 93 45.91 43.48 -1.21
CA LYS A 93 45.51 44.74 -0.58
C LYS A 93 45.39 45.87 -1.61
N GLU A 94 46.37 46.01 -2.51
CA GLU A 94 46.35 47.01 -3.57
C GLU A 94 45.18 46.81 -4.53
N SER A 95 44.96 45.58 -5.03
CA SER A 95 43.81 45.27 -5.91
C SER A 95 42.46 45.51 -5.21
N ALA A 96 42.30 45.10 -3.94
CA ALA A 96 41.09 45.35 -3.16
C ALA A 96 40.82 46.85 -2.96
N MET A 97 41.86 47.66 -2.67
CA MET A 97 41.74 49.11 -2.54
C MET A 97 41.32 49.80 -3.84
N ASN A 98 41.62 49.21 -5.00
CA ASN A 98 41.27 49.75 -6.31
C ASN A 98 39.81 49.47 -6.74
N LEU A 99 39.02 48.75 -5.93
CA LEU A 99 37.59 48.57 -6.17
C LEU A 99 36.82 49.88 -5.99
N ARG A 100 36.31 50.46 -7.09
CA ARG A 100 35.63 51.76 -7.13
C ARG A 100 34.10 51.69 -7.10
N ARG A 101 33.55 50.47 -7.19
CA ARG A 101 32.12 50.21 -7.24
C ARG A 101 31.55 49.91 -5.85
N ASP A 102 30.28 50.21 -5.68
CA ASP A 102 29.49 49.77 -4.52
C ASP A 102 28.80 48.45 -4.85
N PHE A 103 28.65 47.57 -3.85
CA PHE A 103 28.06 46.24 -4.04
C PHE A 103 26.91 46.03 -3.07
N ILE A 104 25.77 45.59 -3.61
CA ILE A 104 24.75 44.91 -2.82
C ILE A 104 25.14 43.45 -2.74
N ILE A 105 25.21 42.92 -1.53
CA ILE A 105 25.56 41.53 -1.30
C ILE A 105 24.35 40.80 -0.75
N VAL A 106 24.00 39.69 -1.42
CA VAL A 106 23.06 38.68 -0.95
C VAL A 106 23.86 37.40 -0.74
N GLN A 107 23.73 36.79 0.42
CA GLN A 107 24.54 35.63 0.78
C GLN A 107 23.68 34.59 1.48
N TRP A 108 23.93 33.32 1.19
CA TRP A 108 23.21 32.23 1.84
C TRP A 108 23.96 30.91 1.86
N GLU A 109 23.90 30.22 2.98
CA GLU A 109 24.22 28.80 3.09
C GLU A 109 23.06 27.89 2.64
N LEU A 110 23.25 27.17 1.54
CA LEU A 110 22.20 26.29 1.00
C LEU A 110 22.00 25.05 1.87
N GLN A 111 20.82 24.93 2.46
CA GLN A 111 20.46 23.77 3.27
C GLN A 111 19.96 22.59 2.40
N PRO A 112 20.24 21.33 2.77
CA PRO A 112 19.77 20.17 2.01
C PRO A 112 18.23 20.12 1.94
N ASN A 113 17.67 20.30 0.75
CA ASN A 113 16.23 20.25 0.51
C ASN A 113 15.91 19.83 -0.94
N ASP A 114 14.62 19.64 -1.23
CA ASP A 114 14.13 19.13 -2.52
C ASP A 114 13.52 20.22 -3.45
N VAL A 115 13.71 21.51 -3.10
CA VAL A 115 13.17 22.68 -3.80
C VAL A 115 14.10 23.13 -4.93
N ASP A 116 13.58 23.57 -6.08
CA ASP A 116 14.42 24.03 -7.22
C ASP A 116 15.28 25.25 -6.83
N LEU A 117 16.55 25.26 -7.24
CA LEU A 117 17.52 26.31 -6.92
C LEU A 117 17.06 27.70 -7.38
N SER A 118 16.34 27.76 -8.50
CA SER A 118 15.81 29.01 -9.05
C SER A 118 14.77 29.65 -8.14
N GLN A 119 13.90 28.84 -7.51
CA GLN A 119 12.91 29.33 -6.55
C GLN A 119 13.60 29.84 -5.28
N TYR A 120 14.55 29.06 -4.77
CA TYR A 120 15.36 29.40 -3.60
C TYR A 120 16.12 30.72 -3.82
N PHE A 121 16.73 30.90 -5.00
CA PHE A 121 17.42 32.12 -5.40
C PHE A 121 16.50 33.35 -5.39
N TYR A 122 15.33 33.28 -6.02
CA TYR A 122 14.43 34.45 -6.07
C TYR A 122 13.87 34.81 -4.69
N PHE A 123 13.59 33.81 -3.86
CA PHE A 123 13.08 34.02 -2.52
C PHE A 123 14.09 34.80 -1.65
N GLU A 124 15.34 34.34 -1.55
CA GLU A 124 16.34 35.02 -0.72
C GLU A 124 16.78 36.36 -1.27
N VAL A 125 16.94 36.46 -2.59
CA VAL A 125 17.29 37.75 -3.20
C VAL A 125 16.21 38.77 -2.90
N ALA A 126 14.92 38.43 -3.03
CA ALA A 126 13.84 39.35 -2.66
C ALA A 126 13.84 39.69 -1.17
N ALA A 127 14.00 38.69 -0.29
CA ALA A 127 13.98 38.85 1.15
C ALA A 127 15.12 39.76 1.66
N GLN A 128 16.37 39.44 1.29
CA GLN A 128 17.54 40.18 1.76
C GLN A 128 17.63 41.59 1.15
N LEU A 129 17.12 41.80 -0.08
CA LEU A 129 17.02 43.15 -0.65
C LEU A 129 16.02 44.02 0.11
N ALA A 130 14.88 43.46 0.50
CA ALA A 130 13.88 44.18 1.27
C ALA A 130 14.36 44.49 2.70
N GLU A 131 14.99 43.51 3.37
CA GLU A 131 15.43 43.63 4.76
C GLU A 131 16.69 44.51 4.91
N ASN A 132 17.72 44.26 4.11
CA ASN A 132 19.04 44.88 4.31
C ASN A 132 19.24 46.17 3.50
N TYR A 133 18.50 46.35 2.41
CA TYR A 133 18.70 47.47 1.47
C TYR A 133 17.42 48.27 1.18
N ALA A 134 16.26 47.88 1.74
CA ALA A 134 14.96 48.50 1.51
C ALA A 134 14.51 48.55 0.03
N ILE A 135 14.96 47.60 -0.79
CA ILE A 135 14.59 47.49 -2.21
C ILE A 135 13.55 46.38 -2.35
N GLN A 136 12.32 46.75 -2.74
CA GLN A 136 11.27 45.77 -3.06
C GLN A 136 11.24 45.50 -4.56
N PHE A 137 11.29 44.22 -4.93
CA PHE A 137 11.24 43.76 -6.32
C PHE A 137 10.43 42.47 -6.39
N ASP A 138 9.47 42.42 -7.32
CA ASP A 138 8.61 41.26 -7.53
C ASP A 138 9.06 40.47 -8.76
N PHE A 139 9.44 39.20 -8.56
CA PHE A 139 9.94 38.35 -9.62
C PHE A 139 8.79 37.66 -10.36
N LYS A 140 8.76 37.81 -11.68
CA LYS A 140 7.80 37.12 -12.55
C LYS A 140 8.17 35.63 -12.65
N THR A 141 7.63 34.83 -11.74
CA THR A 141 7.92 33.39 -11.61
C THR A 141 6.78 32.48 -12.08
N GLU A 142 5.65 33.06 -12.53
CA GLU A 142 4.51 32.31 -13.07
C GLU A 142 4.68 31.99 -14.57
N GLY A 143 4.39 30.75 -14.97
CA GLY A 143 4.45 30.30 -16.37
C GLY A 143 5.86 29.96 -16.86
N VAL A 144 6.17 30.30 -18.12
CA VAL A 144 7.52 30.09 -18.70
C VAL A 144 8.44 31.20 -18.22
N VAL A 145 9.30 30.90 -17.25
CA VAL A 145 10.17 31.88 -16.58
C VAL A 145 11.43 32.17 -17.43
N ASP A 146 11.61 33.43 -17.82
CA ASP A 146 12.87 33.92 -18.39
C ASP A 146 13.80 34.42 -17.27
N HIS A 147 14.64 33.50 -16.78
CA HIS A 147 15.55 33.78 -15.68
C HIS A 147 16.53 34.91 -15.96
N LYS A 148 16.99 35.05 -17.21
CA LYS A 148 17.95 36.09 -17.59
C LYS A 148 17.30 37.46 -17.52
N LYS A 149 16.07 37.59 -18.06
CA LYS A 149 15.33 38.84 -18.05
C LYS A 149 15.02 39.32 -16.62
N ASN A 150 14.58 38.41 -15.74
CA ASN A 150 14.28 38.74 -14.35
C ASN A 150 15.50 39.32 -13.59
N ILE A 151 16.70 38.74 -13.79
CA ILE A 151 17.92 39.24 -13.12
C ILE A 151 18.35 40.58 -13.70
N LEU A 152 18.19 40.81 -15.01
CA LEU A 152 18.49 42.11 -15.63
C LEU A 152 17.55 43.21 -15.15
N GLU A 153 16.23 42.95 -15.09
CA GLU A 153 15.24 43.89 -14.54
C GLU A 153 15.56 44.26 -13.07
N LEU A 154 16.02 43.29 -12.27
CA LEU A 154 16.48 43.53 -10.91
C LEU A 154 17.71 44.45 -10.86
N LEU A 155 18.70 44.21 -11.72
CA LEU A 155 19.90 45.05 -11.77
C LEU A 155 19.55 46.49 -12.16
N ASP A 156 18.62 46.67 -13.10
CA ASP A 156 18.13 48.00 -13.47
C ASP A 156 17.52 48.70 -12.25
N LYS A 157 16.73 47.97 -11.44
CA LYS A 157 16.16 48.49 -10.19
C LYS A 157 17.22 48.88 -9.15
N ILE A 158 18.24 48.05 -8.96
CA ILE A 158 19.34 48.31 -8.02
C ILE A 158 20.14 49.57 -8.41
N LYS A 159 20.22 49.85 -9.71
CA LYS A 159 20.99 50.96 -10.28
C LYS A 159 20.22 52.28 -10.38
N GLU A 160 18.91 52.30 -10.13
CA GLU A 160 18.11 53.54 -10.16
C GLU A 160 18.72 54.62 -9.26
N ASP A 161 19.19 54.25 -8.07
CA ASP A 161 19.78 55.19 -7.10
C ASP A 161 21.28 55.42 -7.27
N ASN A 162 22.03 54.42 -7.76
CA ASN A 162 23.48 54.51 -7.95
C ASN A 162 23.94 53.67 -9.16
N PRO A 163 24.30 54.31 -10.29
CA PRO A 163 24.68 53.62 -11.52
C PRO A 163 25.92 52.73 -11.41
N SER A 164 26.81 52.99 -10.45
CA SER A 164 28.02 52.18 -10.24
C SER A 164 27.77 50.90 -9.44
N ARG A 165 26.56 50.77 -8.86
CA ARG A 165 26.20 49.67 -7.96
C ARG A 165 26.05 48.35 -8.70
N GLY A 166 26.71 47.31 -8.20
CA GLY A 166 26.59 45.93 -8.67
C GLY A 166 25.85 45.05 -7.66
N LEU A 167 25.41 43.86 -8.11
CA LEU A 167 24.81 42.84 -7.25
C LEU A 167 25.76 41.64 -7.17
N VAL A 168 26.15 41.25 -5.97
CA VAL A 168 26.94 40.04 -5.69
C VAL A 168 26.07 39.05 -4.95
N VAL A 169 25.84 37.88 -5.53
CA VAL A 169 25.12 36.77 -4.89
C VAL A 169 26.10 35.66 -4.57
N VAL A 170 26.12 35.25 -3.30
CA VAL A 170 27.04 34.25 -2.76
C VAL A 170 26.28 33.05 -2.24
N PHE A 171 26.56 31.86 -2.77
CA PHE A 171 26.01 30.59 -2.27
C PHE A 171 27.12 29.71 -1.70
N ASP A 172 26.95 29.27 -0.45
CA ASP A 172 27.74 28.19 0.13
C ASP A 172 26.99 26.85 0.06
N GLU A 173 27.71 25.74 0.20
CA GLU A 173 27.17 24.38 0.26
C GLU A 173 26.30 23.91 -0.92
N ILE A 174 26.54 24.42 -2.14
CA ILE A 174 25.85 23.97 -3.38
C ILE A 174 25.92 22.45 -3.53
N SER A 175 27.03 21.85 -3.10
CA SER A 175 27.20 20.40 -3.13
C SER A 175 26.23 19.62 -2.25
N ASP A 176 25.99 20.09 -1.03
CA ASP A 176 25.16 19.38 -0.07
C ASP A 176 23.68 19.57 -0.42
N PHE A 177 23.32 20.73 -0.99
CA PHE A 177 22.02 20.97 -1.62
C PHE A 177 21.71 20.00 -2.79
N LEU A 178 22.70 19.66 -3.63
CA LEU A 178 22.50 18.75 -4.75
C LEU A 178 22.49 17.26 -4.36
N LYS A 179 23.12 16.87 -3.23
CA LYS A 179 23.28 15.44 -2.82
C LYS A 179 21.96 14.70 -2.60
N GLN A 180 20.94 15.40 -2.11
CA GLN A 180 19.65 14.80 -1.74
C GLN A 180 18.63 14.74 -2.89
N LYS A 181 18.98 15.31 -4.06
CA LYS A 181 18.06 15.44 -5.19
C LYS A 181 18.19 14.32 -6.20
N ASP A 182 17.12 14.14 -6.96
CA ASP A 182 17.06 13.22 -8.09
C ASP A 182 17.71 13.80 -9.35
N LYS A 183 18.08 12.90 -10.28
CA LYS A 183 18.83 13.20 -11.51
C LYS A 183 18.23 14.33 -12.35
N GLU A 184 16.91 14.34 -12.51
CA GLU A 184 16.21 15.37 -13.30
C GLU A 184 16.29 16.76 -12.66
N LYS A 185 16.17 16.84 -11.32
CA LYS A 185 16.23 18.11 -10.59
C LYS A 185 17.65 18.69 -10.56
N ILE A 186 18.65 17.83 -10.35
CA ILE A 186 20.06 18.23 -10.46
C ILE A 186 20.34 18.83 -11.84
N THR A 187 19.82 18.22 -12.91
CA THR A 187 19.99 18.75 -14.27
C THR A 187 19.38 20.15 -14.44
N ARG A 188 18.18 20.39 -13.88
CA ARG A 188 17.52 21.71 -13.90
C ARG A 188 18.29 22.76 -13.10
N ASP A 189 18.74 22.43 -11.90
CA ASP A 189 19.53 23.34 -11.05
C ASP A 189 20.88 23.69 -11.70
N MET A 190 21.52 22.72 -12.34
CA MET A 190 22.74 22.95 -13.12
C MET A 190 22.49 23.86 -14.32
N GLN A 191 21.34 23.71 -14.99
CA GLN A 191 20.94 24.62 -16.06
C GLN A 191 20.70 26.04 -15.52
N PHE A 192 20.14 26.19 -14.32
CA PHE A 192 19.98 27.50 -13.69
C PHE A 192 21.32 28.15 -13.31
N LEU A 193 22.25 27.39 -12.72
CA LEU A 193 23.63 27.87 -12.46
C LEU A 193 24.31 28.34 -13.76
N ARG A 194 24.07 27.65 -14.88
CA ARG A 194 24.55 28.08 -16.19
C ARG A 194 24.00 29.45 -16.59
N VAL A 195 22.72 29.71 -16.33
CA VAL A 195 22.09 31.01 -16.59
C VAL A 195 22.75 32.09 -15.74
N LEU A 196 22.95 31.86 -14.43
CA LEU A 196 23.65 32.82 -13.55
C LEU A 196 25.04 33.17 -14.09
N GLY A 197 25.81 32.17 -14.52
CA GLY A 197 27.12 32.39 -15.14
C GLY A 197 27.07 33.17 -16.46
N GLN A 198 26.01 33.02 -17.25
CA GLN A 198 25.81 33.80 -18.49
C GLN A 198 25.39 35.25 -18.21
N VAL A 199 24.58 35.49 -17.19
CA VAL A 199 24.17 36.85 -16.81
C VAL A 199 25.39 37.65 -16.33
N ALA A 200 26.28 37.02 -15.53
CA ALA A 200 27.50 37.66 -15.06
C ALA A 200 28.45 38.13 -16.19
N GLN A 201 28.47 37.40 -17.32
CA GLN A 201 29.29 37.77 -18.47
C GLN A 201 28.77 38.97 -19.27
N SER A 202 27.52 39.40 -19.03
CA SER A 202 26.86 40.43 -19.81
C SER A 202 26.26 41.57 -18.97
N SER A 203 26.52 41.59 -17.66
CA SER A 203 25.95 42.57 -16.74
C SER A 203 26.76 42.70 -15.44
N ASP A 204 26.39 43.68 -14.61
CA ASP A 204 27.02 43.97 -13.31
C ASP A 204 26.59 43.03 -12.17
N PHE A 205 26.22 41.81 -12.53
CA PHE A 205 25.85 40.75 -11.61
C PHE A 205 27.03 39.80 -11.40
N THR A 206 27.43 39.59 -10.16
CA THR A 206 28.44 38.60 -9.79
C THR A 206 27.79 37.47 -9.02
N PHE A 207 27.98 36.24 -9.49
CA PHE A 207 27.64 35.05 -8.72
C PHE A 207 28.91 34.36 -8.23
N ILE A 208 28.95 34.02 -6.95
CA ILE A 208 30.05 33.29 -6.31
C ILE A 208 29.48 32.05 -5.64
N GLY A 209 29.85 30.86 -6.11
CA GLY A 209 29.36 29.59 -5.56
C GLY A 209 30.47 28.72 -4.97
N ALA A 210 30.27 28.14 -3.78
CA ALA A 210 31.19 27.16 -3.21
C ALA A 210 30.73 25.72 -3.44
N MET A 211 31.64 24.85 -3.89
CA MET A 211 31.36 23.45 -4.23
C MET A 211 32.49 22.50 -3.81
N GLN A 212 32.15 21.23 -3.60
CA GLN A 212 33.05 20.14 -3.23
C GLN A 212 33.70 19.51 -4.47
N GLU A 213 35.00 19.25 -4.38
CA GLU A 213 35.82 18.63 -5.43
C GLU A 213 35.34 17.20 -5.79
N HIS A 214 34.79 16.46 -4.83
CA HIS A 214 34.41 15.05 -5.03
C HIS A 214 33.12 14.83 -5.83
N ILE A 215 32.30 15.87 -6.05
CA ILE A 215 31.11 15.75 -6.92
C ILE A 215 31.49 15.28 -8.32
N PHE A 216 32.64 15.73 -8.83
CA PHE A 216 33.12 15.39 -10.17
C PHE A 216 33.58 13.93 -10.32
N THR A 217 33.74 13.18 -9.22
CA THR A 217 34.28 11.80 -9.20
C THR A 217 33.28 10.76 -8.68
N ASN A 218 32.10 11.19 -8.24
CA ASN A 218 31.09 10.28 -7.71
C ASN A 218 30.43 9.49 -8.86
N PRO A 219 30.33 8.14 -8.77
CA PRO A 219 29.66 7.31 -9.76
C PRO A 219 28.24 7.75 -10.13
N ARG A 220 27.53 8.36 -9.17
CA ARG A 220 26.17 8.88 -9.33
C ARG A 220 26.07 10.08 -10.27
N TYR A 221 27.19 10.76 -10.55
CA TYR A 221 27.27 12.00 -11.33
C TYR A 221 28.16 11.87 -12.58
N ILE A 222 28.57 10.65 -12.95
CA ILE A 222 29.47 10.39 -14.10
C ILE A 222 28.80 10.79 -15.42
N ASP A 223 27.50 10.54 -15.58
CA ASP A 223 26.75 10.88 -16.80
C ASP A 223 26.60 12.41 -16.98
N GLU A 224 26.60 13.16 -15.87
CA GLU A 224 26.43 14.62 -15.80
C GLU A 224 27.76 15.37 -15.84
N ALA A 225 28.89 14.67 -15.79
CA ALA A 225 30.23 15.28 -15.82
C ALA A 225 30.43 16.19 -17.05
N GLU A 226 29.84 15.85 -18.20
CA GLU A 226 29.86 16.68 -19.40
C GLU A 226 29.05 17.98 -19.22
N SER A 227 27.88 17.91 -18.58
CA SER A 227 27.05 19.07 -18.25
C SER A 227 27.75 19.98 -17.24
N PHE A 228 28.41 19.41 -16.23
CA PHE A 228 29.25 20.13 -15.28
C PHE A 228 30.42 20.84 -15.96
N GLY A 229 31.13 20.17 -16.87
CA GLY A 229 32.22 20.78 -17.65
C GLY A 229 31.76 22.04 -18.40
N ARG A 230 30.61 21.96 -19.08
CA ARG A 230 30.02 23.10 -19.81
C ARG A 230 29.60 24.24 -18.88
N VAL A 231 29.12 23.96 -17.67
CA VAL A 231 28.82 25.00 -16.68
C VAL A 231 30.13 25.63 -16.20
N SER A 232 31.10 24.82 -15.78
CA SER A 232 32.39 25.27 -15.23
C SER A 232 33.19 26.18 -16.16
N GLU A 233 33.09 26.03 -17.49
CA GLU A 233 33.76 26.93 -18.47
C GLU A 233 33.36 28.42 -18.32
N ARG A 234 32.14 28.67 -17.81
CA ARG A 234 31.58 30.01 -17.63
C ARG A 234 31.98 30.64 -16.30
N PHE A 235 32.61 29.86 -15.43
CA PHE A 235 33.05 30.26 -14.10
C PHE A 235 34.58 30.34 -14.06
N GLN A 236 35.09 31.24 -13.24
CA GLN A 236 36.47 31.23 -12.79
C GLN A 236 36.55 30.26 -11.60
N VAL A 237 37.26 29.15 -11.78
CA VAL A 237 37.41 28.13 -10.72
C VAL A 237 38.59 28.50 -9.82
N ILE A 238 38.32 28.70 -8.53
CA ILE A 238 39.31 28.97 -7.50
C ILE A 238 39.45 27.71 -6.65
N THR A 239 40.55 26.97 -6.83
CA THR A 239 40.82 25.73 -6.11
C THR A 239 41.68 25.98 -4.87
N ILE A 240 41.23 25.51 -3.70
CA ILE A 240 42.03 25.54 -2.46
C ILE A 240 42.92 24.28 -2.40
N LYS A 241 44.25 24.46 -2.42
CA LYS A 241 45.25 23.38 -2.54
C LYS A 241 45.79 22.92 -1.18
N ARG A 242 46.47 21.76 -1.16
CA ARG A 242 47.09 21.17 0.05
C ARG A 242 48.23 22.00 0.63
N GLU A 243 49.03 22.67 -0.22
CA GLU A 243 50.13 23.55 0.20
C GLU A 243 49.65 24.72 1.08
N ASP A 244 48.39 25.13 0.91
CA ASP A 244 47.75 26.19 1.69
C ASP A 244 47.65 25.78 3.17
N ILE A 245 47.39 24.50 3.47
CA ILE A 245 47.21 23.99 4.84
C ILE A 245 48.54 24.01 5.60
N LYS A 246 49.62 23.52 4.98
CA LYS A 246 50.96 23.52 5.58
C LYS A 246 51.41 24.94 5.94
N ARG A 247 51.14 25.90 5.03
CA ARG A 247 51.43 27.32 5.27
C ARG A 247 50.58 27.93 6.36
N VAL A 248 49.29 27.59 6.43
CA VAL A 248 48.40 28.03 7.52
C VAL A 248 48.88 27.50 8.87
N ILE A 249 49.27 26.23 8.97
CA ILE A 249 49.84 25.67 10.21
C ILE A 249 51.12 26.42 10.59
N ALA A 250 52.07 26.59 9.66
CA ALA A 250 53.36 27.22 9.95
C ALA A 250 53.26 28.72 10.30
N LYS A 251 52.34 29.47 9.68
CA LYS A 251 52.24 30.93 9.84
C LYS A 251 51.20 31.38 10.86
N ARG A 252 50.18 30.58 11.13
CA ARG A 252 49.07 30.96 12.03
C ARG A 252 49.05 30.13 13.30
N VAL A 253 49.12 28.81 13.20
CA VAL A 253 49.02 27.94 14.40
C VAL A 253 50.34 27.86 15.14
N LEU A 254 51.44 27.65 14.40
CA LEU A 254 52.78 27.39 14.91
C LEU A 254 53.74 28.48 14.44
N SER A 255 53.35 29.75 14.54
CA SER A 255 54.20 30.85 14.08
C SER A 255 55.51 30.91 14.88
N LYS A 256 56.61 31.32 14.24
CA LYS A 256 57.92 31.50 14.89
C LYS A 256 58.44 32.92 14.67
N THR A 257 59.01 33.49 15.73
CA THR A 257 59.84 34.69 15.63
C THR A 257 61.19 34.36 14.98
N PRO A 258 61.90 35.35 14.40
CA PRO A 258 63.24 35.15 13.86
C PRO A 258 64.22 34.53 14.88
N GLU A 259 64.12 34.94 16.15
CA GLU A 259 64.95 34.43 17.25
C GLU A 259 64.65 32.94 17.53
N GLN A 260 63.37 32.57 17.65
CA GLN A 260 62.95 31.18 17.85
C GLN A 260 63.34 30.26 16.69
N ARG A 261 63.29 30.76 15.45
CA ARG A 261 63.72 30.00 14.26
C ARG A 261 65.20 29.65 14.34
N LEU A 262 66.04 30.61 14.72
CA LEU A 262 67.49 30.44 14.82
C LEU A 262 67.85 29.51 15.98
N GLU A 263 67.12 29.58 17.10
CA GLU A 263 67.26 28.66 18.23
C GLU A 263 66.90 27.21 17.84
N LEU A 264 65.77 27.00 17.15
CA LEU A 264 65.39 25.69 16.62
C LEU A 264 66.41 25.12 15.63
N GLU A 265 66.97 25.96 14.75
CA GLU A 265 68.01 25.55 13.82
C GLU A 265 69.26 25.02 14.55
N GLN A 266 69.72 25.71 15.60
CA GLN A 266 70.83 25.27 16.43
C GLN A 266 70.54 23.95 17.15
N LEU A 267 69.31 23.78 17.66
CA LEU A 267 68.88 22.56 18.33
C LEU A 267 68.83 21.37 17.36
N PHE A 268 68.16 21.51 16.21
CA PHE A 268 68.09 20.44 15.20
C PHE A 268 69.46 20.07 14.62
N ASN A 269 70.39 21.02 14.51
CA ASN A 269 71.77 20.75 14.07
C ASN A 269 72.49 19.71 14.95
N GLN A 270 72.18 19.63 16.25
CA GLN A 270 72.75 18.63 17.16
C GLN A 270 72.23 17.21 16.90
N TYR A 271 71.04 17.08 16.29
CA TYR A 271 70.37 15.81 16.00
C TYR A 271 70.61 15.29 14.57
N LYS A 272 71.26 16.08 13.70
CA LYS A 272 71.61 15.69 12.33
C LYS A 272 72.40 14.38 12.22
N LYS A 273 73.19 14.04 13.25
CA LYS A 273 73.97 12.79 13.28
C LYS A 273 73.09 11.53 13.31
N TYR A 274 71.87 11.65 13.86
CA TYR A 274 70.98 10.51 14.09
C TYR A 274 69.94 10.34 12.98
N TYR A 275 69.61 11.41 12.25
CA TYR A 275 68.55 11.42 11.23
C TYR A 275 68.98 12.17 9.96
N PRO A 276 69.53 11.47 8.96
CA PRO A 276 70.00 12.07 7.71
C PRO A 276 68.91 12.86 6.96
N ASN A 277 67.63 12.43 7.05
CA ASN A 277 66.51 13.09 6.38
C ASN A 277 66.18 14.50 6.93
N ILE A 278 66.55 14.81 8.18
CA ILE A 278 66.41 16.17 8.73
C ILE A 278 67.36 17.13 8.03
N GLN A 279 68.51 16.65 7.56
CA GLN A 279 69.51 17.49 6.88
C GLN A 279 68.99 18.02 5.53
N ALA A 280 68.22 17.22 4.79
CA ALA A 280 67.69 17.61 3.49
C ALA A 280 66.58 18.67 3.57
N ASN A 281 65.76 18.63 4.62
CA ASN A 281 64.53 19.43 4.73
C ASN A 281 64.43 20.25 6.03
N ILE A 282 65.55 20.72 6.60
CA ILE A 282 65.59 21.36 7.93
C ILE A 282 64.60 22.54 8.09
N ASP A 283 64.46 23.36 7.05
CA ASP A 283 63.53 24.49 7.06
C ASP A 283 62.08 24.06 7.28
N GLU A 284 61.69 22.92 6.72
CA GLU A 284 60.34 22.36 6.86
C GLU A 284 60.07 21.83 8.27
N TYR A 285 61.07 21.19 8.89
CA TYR A 285 60.98 20.75 10.29
C TYR A 285 60.89 21.94 11.24
N ILE A 286 61.64 23.02 10.99
CA ILE A 286 61.57 24.24 11.81
C ILE A 286 60.21 24.93 11.63
N ASP A 287 59.74 25.06 10.39
CA ASP A 287 58.45 25.70 10.08
C ASP A 287 57.27 24.96 10.73
N LEU A 288 57.32 23.63 10.80
CA LEU A 288 56.24 22.81 11.34
C LEU A 288 56.42 22.40 12.80
N PHE A 289 57.57 22.66 13.42
CA PHE A 289 57.83 22.27 14.81
C PHE A 289 56.68 22.72 15.76
N PRO A 290 56.14 21.82 16.60
CA PRO A 290 56.59 20.46 16.92
C PRO A 290 55.93 19.33 16.09
N LEU A 291 55.29 19.63 14.97
CA LEU A 291 54.65 18.63 14.10
C LEU A 291 55.65 18.05 13.09
N HIS A 292 55.70 16.72 12.96
CA HIS A 292 56.51 16.07 11.94
C HIS A 292 55.88 16.26 10.53
N PRO A 293 56.63 16.63 9.48
CA PRO A 293 56.07 16.92 8.15
C PRO A 293 55.25 15.77 7.55
N TYR A 294 55.69 14.53 7.77
CA TYR A 294 55.01 13.32 7.32
C TYR A 294 53.58 13.16 7.89
N VAL A 295 53.26 13.78 9.02
CA VAL A 295 51.89 13.78 9.58
C VAL A 295 50.91 14.45 8.62
N ILE A 296 51.28 15.60 8.05
CA ILE A 296 50.43 16.33 7.11
C ILE A 296 50.20 15.48 5.85
N GLN A 297 51.22 14.75 5.41
CA GLN A 297 51.13 13.86 4.26
C GLN A 297 50.15 12.71 4.52
N ILE A 298 50.33 11.94 5.59
CA ILE A 298 49.45 10.82 5.93
C ILE A 298 48.01 11.30 6.16
N PHE A 299 47.82 12.36 6.93
CA PHE A 299 46.49 12.88 7.26
C PHE A 299 45.74 13.35 6.01
N SER A 300 46.44 13.86 4.99
CA SER A 300 45.85 14.33 3.72
C SER A 300 45.44 13.20 2.76
N GLU A 301 45.92 11.98 3.00
CA GLU A 301 45.67 10.80 2.16
C GLU A 301 44.69 9.82 2.81
N LEU A 302 44.54 9.86 4.13
CA LEU A 302 43.52 9.09 4.83
C LEU A 302 42.11 9.58 4.45
N PRO A 303 41.20 8.70 4.00
CA PRO A 303 39.86 9.09 3.56
C PRO A 303 38.92 9.43 4.72
N TYR A 304 39.35 9.18 5.96
CA TYR A 304 38.54 9.31 7.16
C TYR A 304 38.46 10.72 7.72
N PHE A 305 39.36 11.60 7.28
CA PHE A 305 39.49 12.94 7.82
C PHE A 305 39.33 14.00 6.74
N GLU A 306 38.73 15.12 7.14
CA GLU A 306 38.72 16.32 6.30
C GLU A 306 40.12 16.89 6.17
N LYS A 307 40.41 17.53 5.02
CA LYS A 307 41.72 18.12 4.75
C LYS A 307 42.11 19.19 5.81
N ARG A 308 41.16 19.87 6.47
CA ARG A 308 41.42 20.78 7.62
C ARG A 308 41.50 20.09 8.98
N GLY A 309 41.08 18.84 9.11
CA GLY A 309 41.18 18.10 10.37
C GLY A 309 42.61 18.07 10.91
N VAL A 310 43.61 18.16 10.03
CA VAL A 310 45.02 18.22 10.44
C VAL A 310 45.34 19.48 11.24
N ILE A 311 44.67 20.61 10.99
CA ILE A 311 44.87 21.85 11.75
C ILE A 311 44.35 21.67 13.17
N GLN A 312 43.13 21.13 13.31
CA GLN A 312 42.52 20.84 14.60
C GLN A 312 43.35 19.81 15.38
N PHE A 313 43.75 18.73 14.71
CA PHE A 313 44.66 17.71 15.25
C PHE A 313 45.97 18.36 15.74
N THR A 314 46.56 19.25 14.93
CA THR A 314 47.78 19.96 15.32
C THR A 314 47.55 20.83 16.56
N VAL A 315 46.47 21.61 16.62
CA VAL A 315 46.12 22.44 17.78
C VAL A 315 45.98 21.58 19.04
N GLN A 316 45.21 20.50 18.97
CA GLN A 316 44.95 19.62 20.11
C GLN A 316 46.22 18.90 20.60
N GLU A 317 47.04 18.39 19.69
CA GLU A 317 48.26 17.65 20.04
C GLU A 317 49.37 18.56 20.54
N VAL A 318 49.50 19.77 19.97
CA VAL A 318 50.48 20.77 20.42
C VAL A 318 50.14 21.26 21.82
N GLU A 319 48.85 21.52 22.12
CA GLU A 319 48.39 21.92 23.46
C GLU A 319 48.83 20.94 24.55
N LYS A 320 48.81 19.64 24.26
CA LYS A 320 49.22 18.58 25.20
C LYS A 320 50.72 18.61 25.50
N ILE A 321 51.56 19.09 24.57
CA ILE A 321 53.03 19.00 24.66
C ILE A 321 53.73 20.34 24.91
N LEU A 322 53.00 21.45 25.10
CA LEU A 322 53.59 22.78 25.29
C LEU A 322 54.62 22.86 26.44
N ASN A 323 54.44 22.03 27.48
CA ASN A 323 55.32 21.99 28.66
C ASN A 323 56.46 20.97 28.56
N GLU A 324 56.51 20.18 27.48
CA GLU A 324 57.53 19.17 27.24
C GLU A 324 58.86 19.77 26.79
N ASN A 325 59.95 19.02 26.99
CA ASN A 325 61.29 19.41 26.59
C ASN A 325 61.57 19.04 25.13
N PHE A 326 62.35 19.85 24.42
CA PHE A 326 62.89 19.48 23.10
C PHE A 326 63.80 18.24 23.20
N PRO A 327 63.74 17.27 22.24
CA PRO A 327 62.90 17.21 21.05
C PRO A 327 61.62 16.39 21.29
N CYS A 328 60.52 17.07 21.62
CA CYS A 328 59.20 16.46 21.60
C CYS A 328 58.55 16.78 20.25
N LEU A 329 58.31 15.75 19.43
CA LEU A 329 57.67 15.87 18.14
C LEU A 329 56.37 15.05 18.10
N ILE A 330 55.39 15.58 17.39
CA ILE A 330 54.12 14.91 17.10
C ILE A 330 54.31 14.15 15.79
N THR A 331 54.32 12.83 15.88
CA THR A 331 54.45 11.91 14.75
C THR A 331 53.09 11.29 14.38
N TYR A 332 53.08 10.52 13.29
CA TYR A 332 51.83 10.06 12.67
C TYR A 332 51.15 8.92 13.44
N ASP A 333 51.83 8.28 14.40
CA ASP A 333 51.24 7.33 15.35
C ASP A 333 50.05 7.94 16.10
N ARG A 334 50.12 9.23 16.45
CA ARG A 334 49.04 9.94 17.15
C ARG A 334 47.78 10.11 16.31
N ILE A 335 47.87 9.96 14.98
CA ILE A 335 46.67 9.92 14.13
C ILE A 335 45.79 8.72 14.51
N PHE A 336 46.37 7.60 14.96
CA PHE A 336 45.59 6.47 15.45
C PHE A 336 44.71 6.84 16.65
N ASP A 337 45.23 7.64 17.58
CA ASP A 337 44.46 8.10 18.74
C ASP A 337 43.28 8.97 18.31
N GLU A 338 43.49 9.83 17.31
CA GLU A 338 42.43 10.62 16.68
C GLU A 338 41.37 9.72 16.01
N ILE A 339 41.78 8.68 15.28
CA ILE A 339 40.88 7.67 14.69
C ILE A 339 40.06 6.96 15.77
N ASN A 340 40.71 6.52 16.86
CA ASN A 340 40.09 5.76 17.94
C ASN A 340 39.15 6.63 18.80
N SER A 341 39.40 7.94 18.89
CA SER A 341 38.55 8.89 19.62
C SER A 341 37.22 9.17 18.91
N LYS A 342 37.18 9.13 17.57
CA LYS A 342 35.98 9.42 16.78
C LYS A 342 35.13 8.18 16.59
N HIS A 343 33.98 8.14 17.28
CA HIS A 343 33.03 7.02 17.22
C HIS A 343 32.56 6.68 15.79
N THR A 344 32.42 7.69 14.93
CA THR A 344 32.02 7.51 13.53
C THR A 344 33.09 6.81 12.69
N VAL A 345 34.38 7.03 12.99
CA VAL A 345 35.50 6.49 12.23
C VAL A 345 35.91 5.12 12.78
N LYS A 346 36.03 4.99 14.10
CA LYS A 346 36.40 3.74 14.78
C LYS A 346 35.51 2.56 14.40
N ASN A 347 34.22 2.80 14.18
CA ASN A 347 33.23 1.77 13.88
C ASN A 347 33.09 1.44 12.39
N LEU A 348 33.87 2.09 11.51
CA LEU A 348 33.89 1.72 10.10
C LEU A 348 34.37 0.28 9.94
N GLU A 349 33.77 -0.46 9.00
CA GLU A 349 34.06 -1.89 8.76
C GLU A 349 35.54 -2.15 8.44
N THR A 350 36.21 -1.18 7.81
CA THR A 350 37.65 -1.25 7.49
C THR A 350 38.56 -0.87 8.65
N VAL A 351 38.07 -0.10 9.62
CA VAL A 351 38.87 0.48 10.73
C VAL A 351 38.72 -0.33 12.02
N SER A 352 37.51 -0.80 12.32
CA SER A 352 37.19 -1.56 13.54
C SER A 352 38.10 -2.78 13.75
N PRO A 353 38.40 -3.61 12.73
CA PRO A 353 39.33 -4.74 12.87
C PRO A 353 40.76 -4.29 13.26
N VAL A 354 41.23 -3.18 12.71
CA VAL A 354 42.55 -2.60 13.02
C VAL A 354 42.56 -2.09 14.46
N VAL A 355 41.51 -1.39 14.90
CA VAL A 355 41.42 -0.89 16.28
C VAL A 355 41.40 -2.03 17.29
N ASN A 356 40.67 -3.12 17.01
CA ASN A 356 40.65 -4.31 17.86
C ASN A 356 42.02 -5.00 17.93
N ALA A 357 42.74 -5.07 16.80
CA ALA A 357 44.09 -5.61 16.75
C ALA A 357 45.07 -4.79 17.60
N VAL A 358 45.03 -3.45 17.49
CA VAL A 358 45.86 -2.54 18.30
C VAL A 358 45.55 -2.68 19.78
N GLN A 359 44.28 -2.68 20.19
CA GLN A 359 43.90 -2.87 21.59
C GLN A 359 44.39 -4.22 22.14
N THR A 360 44.33 -5.27 21.32
CA THR A 360 44.83 -6.60 21.69
C THR A 360 46.35 -6.58 21.86
N LEU A 361 47.07 -5.94 20.93
CA LEU A 361 48.52 -5.77 21.02
C LEU A 361 48.91 -4.93 22.25
N GLU A 362 48.25 -3.80 22.50
CA GLU A 362 48.48 -2.92 23.66
C GLU A 362 48.32 -3.68 24.98
N SER A 363 47.29 -4.54 25.13
CA SER A 363 47.11 -5.34 26.35
C SER A 363 48.29 -6.31 26.63
N LYS A 364 49.02 -6.70 25.59
CA LYS A 364 50.20 -7.58 25.68
C LYS A 364 51.50 -6.80 25.82
N VAL A 365 51.52 -5.49 25.52
CA VAL A 365 52.69 -4.64 25.73
C VAL A 365 53.06 -4.58 27.20
N ASP A 366 52.09 -4.66 28.11
CA ASP A 366 52.35 -4.65 29.57
C ASP A 366 53.21 -5.85 30.04
N LEU A 367 53.35 -6.89 29.21
CA LEU A 367 54.23 -8.04 29.46
C LEU A 367 55.70 -7.80 29.03
N LEU A 368 55.98 -6.71 28.31
CA LEU A 368 57.33 -6.27 27.99
C LEU A 368 57.96 -5.53 29.18
N GLU A 369 59.30 -5.47 29.22
CA GLU A 369 60.02 -4.65 30.20
C GLU A 369 59.59 -3.19 30.09
N THR A 370 59.42 -2.50 31.24
CA THR A 370 58.89 -1.13 31.33
C THR A 370 59.57 -0.15 30.37
N ARG A 371 60.88 -0.30 30.15
CA ARG A 371 61.66 0.52 29.21
C ARG A 371 61.22 0.44 27.74
N ASN A 372 60.65 -0.68 27.28
CA ASN A 372 60.26 -0.86 25.88
C ASN A 372 58.77 -0.59 25.63
N GLN A 373 57.97 -0.31 26.68
CA GLN A 373 56.52 -0.28 26.57
C GLN A 373 56.02 0.92 25.75
N ASP A 374 56.58 2.10 25.97
CA ASP A 374 56.12 3.31 25.29
C ASP A 374 56.50 3.30 23.80
N GLU A 375 57.73 2.87 23.48
CA GLU A 375 58.17 2.64 22.10
C GLU A 375 57.33 1.57 21.40
N ALA A 376 57.01 0.47 22.09
CA ALA A 376 56.15 -0.57 21.55
C ALA A 376 54.75 -0.03 21.20
N ARG A 377 54.14 0.78 22.07
CA ARG A 377 52.83 1.42 21.79
C ARG A 377 52.92 2.36 20.60
N GLN A 378 53.98 3.17 20.52
CA GLN A 378 54.22 4.08 19.39
C GLN A 378 54.34 3.32 18.07
N ILE A 379 55.11 2.23 18.04
CA ILE A 379 55.31 1.39 16.84
C ILE A 379 54.01 0.68 16.43
N ILE A 380 53.25 0.13 17.37
CA ILE A 380 51.95 -0.51 17.07
C ILE A 380 51.01 0.49 16.40
N LYS A 381 50.85 1.68 16.99
CA LYS A 381 49.98 2.74 16.45
C LYS A 381 50.45 3.20 15.07
N ALA A 382 51.76 3.36 14.89
CA ALA A 382 52.35 3.70 13.61
C ALA A 382 52.02 2.66 12.52
N LEU A 383 52.21 1.37 12.81
CA LEU A 383 51.89 0.29 11.88
C LEU A 383 50.39 0.20 11.57
N ALA A 384 49.53 0.51 12.55
CA ALA A 384 48.09 0.58 12.33
C ALA A 384 47.70 1.72 11.38
N VAL A 385 48.32 2.90 11.52
CA VAL A 385 48.11 4.03 10.60
C VAL A 385 48.62 3.68 9.21
N LEU A 386 49.78 3.03 9.08
CA LEU A 386 50.30 2.60 7.77
C LEU A 386 49.41 1.55 7.10
N HIS A 387 48.83 0.63 7.87
CA HIS A 387 47.85 -0.33 7.34
C HIS A 387 46.60 0.38 6.80
N LEU A 388 46.09 1.38 7.52
CA LEU A 388 44.93 2.18 7.10
C LEU A 388 45.22 3.15 5.95
N PHE A 389 46.47 3.57 5.82
CA PHE A 389 46.98 4.41 4.74
C PHE A 389 47.17 3.64 3.43
N GLY A 390 47.48 2.34 3.50
CA GLY A 390 47.82 1.51 2.34
C GLY A 390 46.63 1.06 1.50
N LYS A 391 46.81 0.97 0.18
CA LYS A 391 45.86 0.31 -0.73
C LYS A 391 45.96 -1.23 -0.71
N THR A 392 46.92 -1.79 0.03
CA THR A 392 47.21 -3.23 0.09
C THR A 392 47.40 -3.69 1.54
N ASN A 393 47.07 -4.94 1.81
CA ASN A 393 47.09 -5.52 3.16
C ASN A 393 48.52 -5.72 3.74
N ASN A 394 49.56 -5.49 2.94
CA ASN A 394 50.97 -5.63 3.34
C ASN A 394 51.68 -4.27 3.46
N ASN A 395 50.91 -3.18 3.61
CA ASN A 395 51.48 -1.86 3.74
C ASN A 395 52.08 -1.66 5.14
N GLY A 396 53.37 -1.39 5.19
CA GLY A 396 54.17 -1.31 6.40
C GLY A 396 55.43 -0.50 6.18
N ALA A 397 56.39 -0.58 7.10
CA ALA A 397 57.65 0.13 7.00
C ALA A 397 58.82 -0.76 7.42
N ASN A 398 59.99 -0.50 6.86
CA ASN A 398 61.23 -1.12 7.33
C ASN A 398 61.78 -0.40 8.58
N LEU A 399 62.84 -0.95 9.18
CA LEU A 399 63.40 -0.42 10.43
C LEU A 399 63.98 1.01 10.29
N GLU A 400 64.60 1.33 9.15
CA GLU A 400 65.16 2.65 8.88
C GLU A 400 64.05 3.69 8.66
N GLU A 401 62.97 3.31 7.97
CA GLU A 401 61.81 4.16 7.74
C GLU A 401 61.08 4.45 9.05
N LEU A 402 60.85 3.45 9.89
CA LEU A 402 60.24 3.64 11.22
C LEU A 402 61.10 4.56 12.10
N ALA A 403 62.42 4.34 12.12
CA ALA A 403 63.35 5.19 12.88
C ALA A 403 63.30 6.65 12.41
N ASN A 404 63.30 6.89 11.09
CA ASN A 404 63.29 8.24 10.53
C ASN A 404 61.93 8.94 10.64
N THR A 405 60.81 8.21 10.55
CA THR A 405 59.47 8.79 10.54
C THR A 405 58.86 8.95 11.93
N LEU A 406 59.26 8.13 12.89
CA LEU A 406 58.87 8.25 14.31
C LEU A 406 59.90 9.01 15.15
N LEU A 407 61.11 9.24 14.60
CA LEU A 407 62.22 9.94 15.27
C LEU A 407 62.46 9.44 16.71
N ILE A 408 62.37 8.11 16.90
CA ILE A 408 62.63 7.46 18.19
C ILE A 408 64.11 7.66 18.51
N LEU A 409 64.40 8.34 19.63
CA LEU A 409 65.77 8.54 20.09
C LEU A 409 66.25 7.25 20.75
N PRO A 410 67.41 6.70 20.36
CA PRO A 410 67.92 5.52 21.04
C PRO A 410 68.30 5.88 22.47
N GLU A 411 67.70 5.22 23.46
CA GLU A 411 68.05 5.42 24.88
C GLU A 411 69.50 4.99 25.13
N ASN A 412 69.96 3.98 24.38
CA ASN A 412 71.35 3.53 24.39
C ASN A 412 72.16 4.22 23.30
N LYS A 413 72.98 5.21 23.69
CA LYS A 413 73.87 5.98 22.79
C LYS A 413 74.89 5.15 21.99
N MET A 414 75.00 3.85 22.24
CA MET A 414 75.87 2.90 21.53
C MET A 414 75.16 2.07 20.45
N MET A 415 73.83 2.14 20.32
CA MET A 415 73.03 1.45 19.31
C MET A 415 72.42 2.44 18.31
N GLU A 416 72.23 2.01 17.06
CA GLU A 416 71.46 2.76 16.08
C GLU A 416 69.96 2.61 16.37
N ALA A 417 69.16 3.65 16.08
CA ALA A 417 67.72 3.65 16.37
C ALA A 417 66.95 2.52 15.65
N SER A 418 67.41 2.12 14.46
CA SER A 418 66.87 0.99 13.69
C SER A 418 67.05 -0.36 14.40
N ASP A 419 68.19 -0.58 15.06
CA ASP A 419 68.48 -1.81 15.79
C ASP A 419 67.62 -1.95 17.06
N GLU A 420 67.40 -0.85 17.77
CA GLU A 420 66.55 -0.81 18.97
C GLU A 420 65.09 -1.12 18.62
N ILE A 421 64.56 -0.50 17.56
CA ILE A 421 63.21 -0.80 17.02
C ILE A 421 63.11 -2.27 16.63
N GLY A 422 64.15 -2.84 16.00
CA GLY A 422 64.20 -4.26 15.65
C GLY A 422 64.14 -5.19 16.86
N LEU A 423 64.80 -4.83 17.96
CA LEU A 423 64.73 -5.57 19.23
C LEU A 423 63.32 -5.51 19.85
N VAL A 424 62.70 -4.33 19.88
CA VAL A 424 61.34 -4.13 20.41
C VAL A 424 60.32 -4.94 19.61
N LEU A 425 60.37 -4.88 18.27
CA LEU A 425 59.49 -5.65 17.39
C LEU A 425 59.65 -7.17 17.55
N ASN A 426 60.89 -7.66 17.69
CA ASN A 426 61.15 -9.08 17.92
C ASN A 426 60.64 -9.56 19.29
N ARG A 427 60.83 -8.77 20.34
CA ARG A 427 60.29 -9.08 21.67
C ARG A 427 58.77 -9.07 21.64
N LEU A 428 58.16 -8.06 21.04
CA LEU A 428 56.73 -7.92 20.92
C LEU A 428 56.11 -9.11 20.19
N ARG A 429 56.67 -9.52 19.04
CA ARG A 429 56.25 -10.75 18.33
C ARG A 429 56.36 -12.00 19.20
N LYS A 430 57.33 -12.08 20.11
CA LYS A 430 57.48 -13.21 21.03
C LYS A 430 56.39 -13.25 22.11
N VAL A 431 56.02 -12.10 22.69
CA VAL A 431 54.95 -12.03 23.72
C VAL A 431 53.54 -12.11 23.14
N THR A 432 53.40 -11.78 21.85
CA THR A 432 52.14 -11.87 21.13
C THR A 432 51.95 -13.19 20.38
N ASP A 433 52.88 -14.14 20.49
CA ASP A 433 52.92 -15.39 19.69
C ASP A 433 52.84 -15.13 18.17
N GLY A 434 53.40 -14.01 17.71
CA GLY A 434 53.39 -13.58 16.31
C GLY A 434 52.06 -13.01 15.83
N GLN A 435 51.10 -12.77 16.73
CA GLN A 435 49.81 -12.20 16.37
C GLN A 435 49.95 -10.76 15.85
N PHE A 436 49.21 -10.46 14.79
CA PHE A 436 49.02 -9.15 14.17
C PHE A 436 50.25 -8.47 13.55
N ILE A 437 51.50 -8.79 13.91
CA ILE A 437 52.69 -8.16 13.31
C ILE A 437 53.53 -9.18 12.54
N ASN A 438 53.62 -8.99 11.23
CA ASN A 438 54.36 -9.86 10.32
C ASN A 438 55.46 -9.10 9.56
N VAL A 439 56.38 -9.84 8.93
CA VAL A 439 57.50 -9.30 8.16
C VAL A 439 57.50 -9.93 6.77
N ASN A 440 57.52 -9.10 5.73
CA ASN A 440 57.59 -9.59 4.35
C ASN A 440 59.04 -9.97 3.95
N LYS A 441 59.21 -10.52 2.74
CA LYS A 441 60.53 -10.93 2.22
C LYS A 441 61.51 -9.77 2.05
N ASP A 442 60.99 -8.54 1.91
CA ASP A 442 61.75 -7.31 1.70
C ASP A 442 62.08 -6.60 3.03
N GLY A 443 61.75 -7.19 4.18
CA GLY A 443 62.08 -6.65 5.50
C GLY A 443 61.11 -5.60 6.05
N TYR A 444 59.92 -5.45 5.46
CA TYR A 444 58.88 -4.53 5.94
C TYR A 444 58.02 -5.18 7.01
N TYR A 445 57.88 -4.49 8.14
CA TYR A 445 56.97 -4.86 9.22
C TYR A 445 55.60 -4.26 8.92
N TYR A 446 54.54 -5.07 8.99
CA TYR A 446 53.18 -4.64 8.72
C TYR A 446 52.17 -5.32 9.66
N LEU A 447 51.00 -4.67 9.80
CA LEU A 447 49.89 -5.22 10.56
C LEU A 447 49.13 -6.24 9.69
N ASP A 448 49.11 -7.51 10.11
CA ASP A 448 48.44 -8.62 9.44
C ASP A 448 47.28 -9.13 10.29
N LEU A 449 46.07 -8.73 9.92
CA LEU A 449 44.83 -9.11 10.62
C LEU A 449 44.42 -10.57 10.38
N THR A 450 45.15 -11.32 9.55
CA THR A 450 44.78 -12.69 9.15
C THR A 450 45.43 -13.80 9.98
N ILE A 451 46.46 -13.49 10.77
CA ILE A 451 47.23 -14.49 11.53
C ILE A 451 46.50 -14.87 12.83
N GLN A 452 46.08 -16.13 12.92
CA GLN A 452 45.44 -16.76 14.09
C GLN A 452 46.41 -17.70 14.84
N ILE A 453 46.23 -17.84 16.16
CA ILE A 453 46.95 -18.76 17.07
C ILE A 453 47.04 -20.20 16.51
N ASP A 454 48.16 -20.91 16.72
CA ASP A 454 48.25 -22.37 16.49
C ASP A 454 47.53 -23.12 17.63
N TYR A 455 46.22 -23.19 17.48
CA TYR A 455 45.34 -23.87 18.42
C TYR A 455 45.52 -25.39 18.44
N ASP A 456 46.19 -26.01 17.45
CA ASP A 456 46.37 -27.47 17.40
C ASP A 456 47.33 -27.96 18.47
N GLN A 457 48.41 -27.21 18.71
CA GLN A 457 49.31 -27.52 19.83
C GLN A 457 48.66 -27.35 21.19
N VAL A 458 47.76 -26.37 21.35
CA VAL A 458 47.04 -26.14 22.62
C VAL A 458 46.15 -27.34 22.95
N VAL A 459 45.46 -27.89 21.94
CA VAL A 459 44.58 -29.05 22.11
C VAL A 459 45.36 -30.33 22.44
N GLU A 460 46.50 -30.57 21.79
CA GLU A 460 47.32 -31.78 22.05
C GLU A 460 47.87 -31.81 23.48
N ARG A 461 48.46 -30.70 23.98
CA ARG A 461 48.98 -30.64 25.36
C ARG A 461 47.91 -30.90 26.42
N ARG A 462 46.67 -30.50 26.13
CA ARG A 462 45.53 -30.71 27.03
C ARG A 462 44.99 -32.15 26.94
N ALA A 463 45.02 -32.76 25.76
CA ALA A 463 44.58 -34.14 25.52
C ALA A 463 45.44 -35.19 26.25
N ASP A 464 46.74 -34.93 26.41
CA ASP A 464 47.66 -35.82 27.12
C ASP A 464 47.41 -35.88 28.65
N ASN A 465 46.74 -34.88 29.23
CA ASN A 465 46.54 -34.72 30.67
C ASN A 465 45.06 -34.86 31.12
N LEU A 466 44.30 -35.77 30.49
CA LEU A 466 42.87 -35.94 30.76
C LEU A 466 42.55 -37.01 31.84
N PRO A 467 41.63 -36.74 32.78
CA PRO A 467 41.03 -37.76 33.64
C PRO A 467 40.23 -38.81 32.84
N ASN A 468 40.34 -40.08 33.24
CA ASN A 468 39.71 -41.21 32.55
C ASN A 468 38.17 -41.15 32.50
N ALA A 469 37.51 -40.58 33.52
CA ALA A 469 36.05 -40.52 33.60
C ALA A 469 35.40 -39.62 32.52
N ILE A 470 36.14 -38.64 32.01
CA ILE A 470 35.64 -37.64 31.04
C ILE A 470 35.35 -38.29 29.68
N GLN A 471 36.01 -39.40 29.36
CA GLN A 471 35.85 -40.10 28.08
C GLN A 471 34.46 -40.76 27.98
N ASP A 472 34.01 -41.45 29.04
CA ASP A 472 32.66 -42.02 29.12
C ASP A 472 31.57 -40.94 29.08
N GLU A 473 31.75 -39.85 29.82
CA GLU A 473 30.84 -38.70 29.76
C GLU A 473 30.73 -38.12 28.35
N ARG A 474 31.84 -38.09 27.61
CA ARG A 474 31.85 -37.55 26.25
C ARG A 474 31.18 -38.48 25.25
N ILE A 475 31.38 -39.80 25.36
CA ILE A 475 30.64 -40.79 24.56
C ILE A 475 29.14 -40.71 24.88
N LEU A 476 28.76 -40.67 26.16
CA LEU A 476 27.37 -40.54 26.57
C LEU A 476 26.75 -39.24 26.02
N ALA A 477 27.46 -38.11 26.09
CA ALA A 477 26.96 -36.86 25.53
C ALA A 477 26.71 -36.93 24.01
N ILE A 478 27.58 -37.63 23.26
CA ILE A 478 27.40 -37.85 21.82
C ILE A 478 26.19 -38.76 21.57
N LEU A 479 26.04 -39.84 22.34
CA LEU A 479 24.89 -40.74 22.23
C LEU A 479 23.58 -40.04 22.59
N LYS A 480 23.57 -39.19 23.62
CA LYS A 480 22.42 -38.36 23.97
C LYS A 480 22.01 -37.41 22.85
N ASP A 481 22.99 -36.78 22.21
CA ASP A 481 22.77 -35.88 21.07
C ASP A 481 22.28 -36.63 19.82
N GLN A 482 22.89 -37.77 19.49
CA GLN A 482 22.49 -38.57 18.34
C GLN A 482 21.10 -39.19 18.50
N LEU A 483 20.81 -39.75 19.69
CA LEU A 483 19.56 -40.45 19.98
C LEU A 483 18.47 -39.51 20.55
N MET A 484 18.72 -38.20 20.60
CA MET A 484 17.81 -37.19 21.14
C MET A 484 17.29 -37.53 22.55
N LEU A 485 18.18 -38.06 23.41
CA LEU A 485 17.82 -38.47 24.76
C LEU A 485 17.65 -37.24 25.66
N GLY A 486 16.51 -37.17 26.35
CA GLY A 486 16.18 -36.10 27.27
C GLY A 486 16.98 -36.12 28.59
N THR A 487 16.35 -35.63 29.65
CA THR A 487 16.91 -35.69 31.00
C THR A 487 16.93 -37.11 31.54
N GLU A 488 17.93 -37.42 32.35
CA GLU A 488 17.98 -38.68 33.07
C GLU A 488 16.80 -38.77 34.05
N LEU A 489 16.16 -39.94 34.10
CA LEU A 489 15.03 -40.19 34.99
C LEU A 489 15.51 -40.34 36.44
N LEU A 490 14.65 -39.99 37.39
CA LEU A 490 14.92 -40.20 38.82
C LEU A 490 15.19 -41.69 39.16
N SER A 491 14.62 -42.61 38.37
CA SER A 491 14.85 -44.05 38.47
C SER A 491 16.14 -44.53 37.79
N GLY A 492 16.93 -43.62 37.21
CA GLY A 492 18.11 -43.89 36.39
C GLY A 492 17.76 -44.17 34.92
N GLY A 493 18.69 -43.83 34.02
CA GLY A 493 18.55 -44.04 32.57
C GLY A 493 17.74 -42.94 31.85
N TYR A 494 17.63 -43.07 30.54
CA TYR A 494 17.05 -42.07 29.64
C TYR A 494 15.80 -42.63 28.96
N SER A 495 14.78 -41.81 28.80
CA SER A 495 13.60 -42.22 28.04
C SER A 495 13.93 -42.40 26.57
N ASP A 496 13.56 -43.54 25.99
CA ASP A 496 13.79 -43.88 24.59
C ASP A 496 12.47 -44.30 23.91
N THR A 497 12.46 -44.30 22.58
CA THR A 497 11.32 -44.76 21.78
C THR A 497 11.76 -45.72 20.67
N CYS A 498 10.92 -46.71 20.41
CA CYS A 498 11.13 -47.66 19.32
C CYS A 498 9.96 -47.56 18.37
N ALA A 499 10.24 -47.36 17.08
CA ALA A 499 9.23 -47.46 16.04
C ALA A 499 8.76 -48.93 15.91
N TRP A 500 7.46 -49.10 15.67
CA TRP A 500 6.85 -50.37 15.32
C TRP A 500 6.31 -50.26 13.90
N THR A 501 7.13 -50.69 12.95
CA THR A 501 6.94 -50.53 11.50
C THR A 501 5.63 -51.13 10.99
N ASP A 502 5.31 -52.36 11.40
CA ASP A 502 4.13 -53.09 10.91
C ASP A 502 2.82 -52.44 11.32
N ARG A 503 2.79 -51.87 12.53
CA ARG A 503 1.65 -51.13 13.09
C ARG A 503 1.70 -49.62 12.80
N ARG A 504 2.79 -49.13 12.20
CA ARG A 504 3.11 -47.70 12.01
C ARG A 504 2.91 -46.87 13.30
N SER A 505 3.30 -47.45 14.43
CA SER A 505 3.16 -46.88 15.78
C SER A 505 4.52 -46.86 16.49
N PHE A 506 4.54 -46.59 17.79
CA PHE A 506 5.76 -46.60 18.60
C PHE A 506 5.53 -47.23 19.99
N ARG A 507 6.65 -47.59 20.63
CA ARG A 507 6.72 -48.14 22.00
C ARG A 507 7.71 -47.36 22.83
N ASN A 508 7.43 -47.22 24.12
CA ASN A 508 8.25 -46.43 25.04
C ASN A 508 9.20 -47.37 25.78
N GLY A 509 10.48 -47.03 25.81
CA GLY A 509 11.49 -47.82 26.53
C GLY A 509 12.49 -46.95 27.26
N LEU A 510 13.56 -47.58 27.71
CA LEU A 510 14.66 -46.94 28.41
C LEU A 510 16.00 -47.20 27.73
N PHE A 511 16.77 -46.14 27.52
CA PHE A 511 18.18 -46.21 27.16
C PHE A 511 19.06 -46.15 28.43
N ILE A 512 20.00 -47.06 28.56
CA ILE A 512 20.87 -47.21 29.71
C ILE A 512 22.33 -47.22 29.23
N TYR A 513 23.17 -46.35 29.81
CA TYR A 513 24.60 -46.34 29.55
C TYR A 513 25.34 -47.07 30.68
N GLU A 514 25.90 -48.23 30.39
CA GLU A 514 26.51 -49.12 31.38
C GLU A 514 28.05 -48.95 31.43
N THR A 515 28.55 -48.55 32.60
CA THR A 515 29.99 -48.33 32.89
C THR A 515 30.57 -49.33 33.90
N GLY A 516 29.76 -50.24 34.43
CA GLY A 516 30.09 -51.19 35.50
C GLY A 516 29.89 -50.64 36.91
N LYS A 517 29.38 -49.41 37.07
CA LYS A 517 29.21 -48.70 38.36
C LYS A 517 27.77 -48.19 38.56
N GLY A 518 27.26 -48.09 39.79
CA GLY A 518 25.91 -47.59 40.12
C GLY A 518 24.89 -48.69 40.50
N GLU A 519 23.62 -48.34 40.69
CA GLU A 519 22.53 -49.30 40.96
C GLU A 519 21.91 -49.84 39.65
N LEU A 520 21.30 -51.03 39.71
CA LEU A 520 20.61 -51.62 38.55
C LEU A 520 19.22 -50.99 38.40
N ILE A 521 18.96 -50.45 37.21
CA ILE A 521 17.66 -49.87 36.85
C ILE A 521 16.66 -51.01 36.59
N GLU A 522 15.60 -51.08 37.41
CA GLU A 522 14.50 -52.03 37.22
C GLU A 522 13.68 -51.74 35.95
N ASN A 523 12.89 -52.72 35.51
CA ASN A 523 12.24 -52.70 34.20
C ASN A 523 11.02 -51.76 34.20
N ASN A 524 11.24 -50.51 33.80
CA ASN A 524 10.18 -49.54 33.50
C ASN A 524 10.04 -49.36 31.99
N GLY A 525 8.84 -49.53 31.44
CA GLY A 525 8.54 -49.39 30.01
C GLY A 525 8.49 -50.70 29.23
N ASP A 526 8.24 -50.60 27.92
CA ASP A 526 8.03 -51.75 27.03
C ASP A 526 9.34 -52.49 26.69
N TYR A 527 10.48 -51.79 26.69
CA TYR A 527 11.81 -52.37 26.42
C TYR A 527 12.95 -51.57 27.06
N GLN A 528 14.15 -52.16 27.11
CA GLN A 528 15.39 -51.53 27.54
C GLN A 528 16.49 -51.69 26.48
N LEU A 529 17.22 -50.61 26.17
CA LEU A 529 18.43 -50.61 25.35
C LEU A 529 19.63 -50.26 26.24
N VAL A 530 20.49 -51.25 26.50
CA VAL A 530 21.70 -51.10 27.30
C VAL A 530 22.89 -50.94 26.37
N PHE A 531 23.48 -49.75 26.35
CA PHE A 531 24.74 -49.47 25.67
C PHE A 531 25.89 -49.65 26.66
N VAL A 532 26.72 -50.67 26.44
CA VAL A 532 27.89 -50.96 27.27
C VAL A 532 29.05 -50.10 26.83
N SER A 533 29.62 -49.32 27.75
CA SER A 533 30.81 -48.51 27.49
C SER A 533 31.96 -49.38 26.95
N PRO A 534 32.72 -48.90 25.95
CA PRO A 534 33.89 -49.61 25.43
C PRO A 534 35.02 -49.75 26.47
N PHE A 535 34.95 -49.02 27.59
CA PHE A 535 35.88 -49.09 28.71
C PHE A 535 35.35 -49.94 29.87
N CYS A 536 34.13 -50.46 29.77
CA CYS A 536 33.52 -51.31 30.77
C CYS A 536 34.14 -52.71 30.77
N THR A 537 34.66 -53.14 31.92
CA THR A 537 35.28 -54.46 32.09
C THR A 537 34.29 -55.56 32.44
N LYS A 538 33.11 -55.23 32.99
CA LYS A 538 32.07 -56.19 33.36
C LYS A 538 30.65 -55.61 33.26
N ASN A 539 29.89 -56.04 32.26
CA ASN A 539 28.46 -55.72 32.13
C ASN A 539 27.62 -56.44 33.22
N ARG A 540 26.68 -55.72 33.84
CA ARG A 540 25.81 -56.23 34.92
C ARG A 540 24.40 -56.61 34.43
N TYR A 541 24.00 -56.13 33.26
CA TYR A 541 22.69 -56.43 32.67
C TYR A 541 22.71 -57.78 31.94
N LYS A 542 21.64 -58.57 32.11
CA LYS A 542 21.44 -59.85 31.41
C LYS A 542 20.46 -59.68 30.23
N PRO A 543 20.71 -60.33 29.07
CA PRO A 543 19.80 -60.26 27.93
C PRO A 543 18.48 -61.00 28.23
N VAL A 544 17.37 -60.36 27.87
CA VAL A 544 16.00 -60.91 27.92
C VAL A 544 15.25 -60.43 26.68
N GLN A 545 14.05 -60.95 26.38
CA GLN A 545 13.37 -60.65 25.10
C GLN A 545 13.07 -59.16 24.88
N ASN A 546 12.87 -58.38 25.95
CA ASN A 546 12.65 -56.93 25.88
C ASN A 546 13.88 -56.10 26.29
N ARG A 547 15.07 -56.70 26.33
CA ARG A 547 16.31 -55.99 26.65
C ARG A 547 17.38 -56.25 25.59
N ILE A 548 17.77 -55.19 24.91
CA ILE A 548 18.86 -55.17 23.94
C ILE A 548 20.13 -54.73 24.64
N ILE A 549 21.19 -55.53 24.54
CA ILE A 549 22.53 -55.16 25.02
C ILE A 549 23.43 -54.95 23.82
N CYS A 550 24.00 -53.75 23.69
CA CYS A 550 24.95 -53.37 22.66
C CYS A 550 26.34 -53.16 23.27
N SER A 551 27.35 -53.85 22.75
CA SER A 551 28.74 -53.74 23.22
C SER A 551 29.70 -53.69 22.03
N GLY A 552 30.79 -52.93 22.16
CA GLY A 552 31.83 -52.81 21.12
C GLY A 552 33.13 -52.24 21.68
N SER A 553 34.16 -52.13 20.84
CA SER A 553 35.48 -51.64 21.22
C SER A 553 35.96 -50.47 20.36
N LEU A 554 36.95 -49.73 20.87
CA LEU A 554 37.57 -48.58 20.20
C LEU A 554 39.01 -48.88 19.82
N ASP A 555 39.38 -48.61 18.56
CA ASP A 555 40.77 -48.69 18.10
C ASP A 555 41.63 -47.52 18.61
N ALA A 556 42.94 -47.59 18.38
CA ALA A 556 43.89 -46.60 18.91
C ALA A 556 43.65 -45.18 18.33
N GLU A 557 43.20 -45.09 17.09
CA GLU A 557 42.89 -43.83 16.42
C GLU A 557 41.64 -43.17 17.02
N ALA A 558 40.56 -43.93 17.19
CA ALA A 558 39.34 -43.46 17.84
C ALA A 558 39.59 -43.01 19.28
N GLN A 559 40.44 -43.73 20.03
CA GLN A 559 40.84 -43.31 21.38
C GLN A 559 41.60 -41.99 21.37
N LYS A 560 42.50 -41.76 20.40
CA LYS A 560 43.22 -40.48 20.26
C LYS A 560 42.26 -39.34 19.94
N LEU A 561 41.33 -39.54 19.00
CA LEU A 561 40.31 -38.56 18.63
C LEU A 561 39.39 -38.22 19.81
N LEU A 562 38.97 -39.21 20.60
CA LEU A 562 38.17 -38.99 21.81
C LEU A 562 38.89 -38.14 22.85
N ARG A 563 40.20 -38.38 23.05
CA ARG A 563 41.03 -37.56 23.95
C ARG A 563 41.12 -36.12 23.47
N ARG A 564 41.44 -35.89 22.18
CA ARG A 564 41.49 -34.53 21.61
C ARG A 564 40.15 -33.82 21.74
N LEU A 565 39.06 -34.51 21.42
CA LEU A 565 37.70 -33.97 21.54
C LEU A 565 37.37 -33.59 22.99
N SER A 566 37.69 -34.45 23.95
CA SER A 566 37.45 -34.20 25.37
C SER A 566 38.24 -33.00 25.88
N ALA A 567 39.48 -32.82 25.42
CA ALA A 567 40.30 -31.64 25.73
C ALA A 567 39.70 -30.35 25.19
N VAL A 568 39.19 -30.34 23.95
CA VAL A 568 38.52 -29.16 23.37
C VAL A 568 37.29 -28.76 24.18
N TYR A 569 36.44 -29.72 24.58
CA TYR A 569 35.26 -29.41 25.39
C TYR A 569 35.58 -28.87 26.79
N LEU A 570 36.68 -29.30 27.41
CA LEU A 570 37.15 -28.72 28.66
C LEU A 570 37.61 -27.27 28.47
N LEU A 571 38.37 -26.98 27.40
CA LEU A 571 38.80 -25.61 27.07
C LEU A 571 37.59 -24.69 26.82
N ILE A 572 36.52 -25.20 26.20
CA ILE A 572 35.24 -24.48 26.05
C ILE A 572 34.62 -24.20 27.43
N GLY A 573 34.55 -25.20 28.33
CA GLY A 573 34.03 -25.03 29.68
C GLY A 573 34.81 -24.02 30.53
N GLU A 574 36.12 -23.92 30.31
CA GLU A 574 37.03 -22.93 30.90
C GLU A 574 36.93 -21.54 30.23
N LYS A 575 36.03 -21.38 29.25
CA LYS A 575 35.80 -20.15 28.47
C LYS A 575 37.02 -19.69 27.65
N TYR A 576 37.92 -20.61 27.28
CA TYR A 576 39.10 -20.31 26.48
C TYR A 576 38.78 -20.34 24.98
N GLN A 577 38.81 -19.18 24.32
CA GLN A 577 38.68 -19.04 22.85
C GLN A 577 37.50 -19.85 22.27
N ILE A 578 36.32 -19.66 22.89
CA ILE A 578 35.10 -20.47 22.73
C ILE A 578 34.73 -20.66 21.26
N SER A 579 34.64 -19.59 20.46
CA SER A 579 34.22 -19.66 19.06
C SER A 579 35.13 -20.53 18.19
N ILE A 580 36.43 -20.55 18.48
CA ILE A 580 37.41 -21.32 17.72
C ILE A 580 37.45 -22.78 18.19
N MET A 581 37.34 -22.99 19.50
CA MET A 581 37.21 -24.32 20.07
C MET A 581 35.89 -24.99 19.67
N GLU A 582 34.79 -24.24 19.52
CA GLU A 582 33.50 -24.73 18.99
C GLU A 582 33.62 -25.14 17.51
N LYS A 583 34.33 -24.34 16.70
CA LYS A 583 34.59 -24.70 15.29
C LYS A 583 35.41 -26.00 15.19
N ARG A 584 36.42 -26.16 16.04
CA ARG A 584 37.29 -27.36 16.11
C ARG A 584 36.57 -28.58 16.70
N SER A 585 35.78 -28.39 17.75
CA SER A 585 35.00 -29.47 18.36
C SER A 585 34.02 -30.06 17.34
N THR A 586 33.47 -29.24 16.44
CA THR A 586 32.58 -29.70 15.38
C THR A 586 33.28 -30.65 14.38
N GLN A 587 34.54 -30.39 14.05
CA GLN A 587 35.32 -31.26 13.16
C GLN A 587 35.76 -32.54 13.90
N LEU A 588 36.39 -32.41 15.07
CA LEU A 588 36.83 -33.54 15.88
C LEU A 588 35.68 -34.46 16.30
N LYS A 589 34.48 -33.91 16.57
CA LYS A 589 33.27 -34.68 16.86
C LYS A 589 32.86 -35.53 15.65
N ARG A 590 32.90 -34.97 14.44
CA ARG A 590 32.60 -35.71 13.19
C ARG A 590 33.60 -36.85 12.95
N ASP A 591 34.89 -36.55 13.10
CA ASP A 591 35.96 -37.54 12.90
C ASP A 591 35.86 -38.67 13.94
N PHE A 592 35.63 -38.31 15.20
CA PHE A 592 35.44 -39.30 16.27
C PHE A 592 34.18 -40.15 16.07
N ILE A 593 33.04 -39.56 15.68
CA ILE A 593 31.81 -40.34 15.39
C ILE A 593 32.08 -41.35 14.29
N THR A 594 32.78 -40.96 13.23
CA THR A 594 33.15 -41.85 12.12
C THR A 594 34.01 -43.01 12.61
N ALA A 595 35.01 -42.73 13.45
CA ALA A 595 35.88 -43.75 14.03
C ALA A 595 35.14 -44.68 15.02
N LEU A 596 34.24 -44.13 15.86
CA LEU A 596 33.41 -44.88 16.80
C LEU A 596 32.46 -45.83 16.07
N VAL A 597 31.80 -45.36 15.01
CA VAL A 597 30.93 -46.17 14.14
C VAL A 597 31.72 -47.30 13.48
N LYS A 598 32.90 -47.01 12.91
CA LYS A 598 33.78 -48.02 12.32
C LYS A 598 34.17 -49.11 13.33
N GLY A 599 34.57 -48.72 14.54
CA GLY A 599 34.92 -49.67 15.61
C GLY A 599 33.77 -50.59 15.99
N TYR A 600 32.54 -50.06 16.06
CA TYR A 600 31.34 -50.84 16.39
C TYR A 600 30.83 -51.67 15.19
N LEU A 601 31.07 -51.26 13.94
CA LEU A 601 30.82 -52.10 12.77
C LEU A 601 31.72 -53.33 12.72
N GLU A 602 32.99 -53.18 13.12
CA GLU A 602 33.99 -54.25 13.10
C GLU A 602 33.89 -55.19 14.31
N THR A 603 33.66 -54.64 15.50
CA THR A 603 33.75 -55.39 16.77
C THR A 603 32.45 -55.46 17.57
N GLY A 604 31.39 -54.78 17.12
CA GLY A 604 30.16 -54.65 17.87
C GLY A 604 29.26 -55.89 17.85
N VAL A 605 28.64 -56.15 18.99
CA VAL A 605 27.77 -57.30 19.25
C VAL A 605 26.48 -56.84 19.92
N ILE A 606 25.36 -57.45 19.48
CA ILE A 606 24.03 -57.28 20.04
C ILE A 606 23.57 -58.58 20.69
N GLU A 607 23.07 -58.49 21.92
CA GLU A 607 22.47 -59.61 22.66
C GLU A 607 21.01 -59.29 23.01
N VAL A 608 20.08 -60.17 22.63
CA VAL A 608 18.64 -60.09 22.95
C VAL A 608 18.09 -61.48 23.22
N GLY A 609 17.48 -61.69 24.39
CA GLY A 609 17.02 -63.02 24.81
C GLY A 609 18.15 -64.06 24.80
N ALA A 610 18.03 -65.10 23.97
CA ALA A 610 19.07 -66.12 23.79
C ALA A 610 19.98 -65.89 22.57
N GLU A 611 19.70 -64.86 21.77
CA GLU A 611 20.46 -64.57 20.55
C GLU A 611 21.62 -63.61 20.83
N LYS A 612 22.80 -63.97 20.31
CA LYS A 612 24.00 -63.12 20.30
C LYS A 612 24.52 -63.03 18.88
N LYS A 613 24.45 -61.84 18.27
CA LYS A 613 24.76 -61.63 16.86
C LYS A 613 25.68 -60.40 16.69
N SER A 614 26.57 -60.46 15.71
CA SER A 614 27.41 -59.30 15.33
C SER A 614 26.53 -58.22 14.71
N ILE A 615 26.82 -56.94 14.96
CA ILE A 615 26.10 -55.81 14.35
C ILE A 615 26.09 -55.92 12.82
N LYS A 616 27.24 -56.29 12.22
CA LYS A 616 27.39 -56.46 10.77
C LYS A 616 26.45 -57.51 10.16
N SER A 617 26.03 -58.50 10.96
CA SER A 617 25.09 -59.54 10.52
C SER A 617 23.61 -59.15 10.63
N LEU A 618 23.32 -58.08 11.37
CA LEU A 618 21.95 -57.64 11.67
C LEU A 618 21.51 -56.41 10.86
N ILE A 619 22.45 -55.66 10.31
CA ILE A 619 22.18 -54.45 9.50
C ILE A 619 22.18 -54.78 8.01
N SER A 620 21.28 -54.14 7.26
CA SER A 620 21.18 -54.24 5.80
C SER A 620 22.12 -53.28 5.07
N ARG A 621 22.55 -52.21 5.75
CA ARG A 621 23.43 -51.16 5.24
C ARG A 621 24.36 -50.67 6.35
N GLU A 622 25.52 -50.14 5.99
CA GLU A 622 26.40 -49.48 6.96
C GLU A 622 25.73 -48.22 7.51
N PHE A 623 25.76 -48.06 8.83
CA PHE A 623 25.20 -46.90 9.52
C PHE A 623 26.25 -45.80 9.66
N LYS A 624 25.83 -44.54 9.62
CA LYS A 624 26.69 -43.36 9.79
C LYS A 624 26.76 -42.86 11.24
N ASN A 625 25.80 -43.24 12.07
CA ASN A 625 25.69 -42.88 13.48
C ASN A 625 24.82 -43.90 14.24
N PHE A 626 24.78 -43.82 15.56
CA PHE A 626 24.04 -44.79 16.38
C PHE A 626 22.52 -44.65 16.29
N ASP A 627 22.00 -43.49 15.86
CA ASP A 627 20.58 -43.33 15.60
C ASP A 627 20.12 -44.15 14.40
N GLU A 628 20.86 -44.10 13.28
CA GLU A 628 20.59 -44.95 12.11
C GLU A 628 20.67 -46.44 12.48
N LEU A 629 21.67 -46.82 13.29
CA LEU A 629 21.83 -48.19 13.78
C LEU A 629 20.61 -48.64 14.59
N PHE A 630 20.24 -47.89 15.62
CA PHE A 630 19.18 -48.31 16.54
C PHE A 630 17.78 -48.12 15.93
N SER A 631 17.60 -47.20 14.99
CA SER A 631 16.37 -47.06 14.21
C SER A 631 16.09 -48.27 13.31
N GLU A 632 17.13 -48.97 12.85
CA GLU A 632 17.00 -50.22 12.09
C GLU A 632 16.92 -51.45 13.02
N LEU A 633 17.78 -51.51 14.03
CA LEU A 633 17.89 -52.68 14.92
C LEU A 633 16.73 -52.80 15.92
N LYS A 634 16.31 -51.70 16.57
CA LYS A 634 15.26 -51.77 17.61
C LYS A 634 13.97 -52.37 17.05
N PRO A 635 13.42 -51.91 15.89
CA PRO A 635 12.21 -52.50 15.33
C PRO A 635 12.40 -53.96 14.96
N ALA A 636 13.49 -54.32 14.29
CA ALA A 636 13.74 -55.69 13.85
C ALA A 636 13.83 -56.70 15.01
N LEU A 637 14.43 -56.29 16.13
CA LEU A 637 14.65 -57.15 17.29
C LEU A 637 13.44 -57.19 18.23
N LEU A 638 12.69 -56.10 18.37
CA LEU A 638 11.59 -55.99 19.35
C LEU A 638 10.21 -56.25 18.74
N GLN A 639 10.07 -56.21 17.41
CA GLN A 639 8.79 -56.47 16.74
C GLN A 639 8.17 -57.82 17.10
N PRO A 640 8.91 -58.96 17.09
CA PRO A 640 8.33 -60.26 17.49
C PRO A 640 7.81 -60.24 18.93
N TYR A 641 8.49 -59.53 19.83
CA TYR A 641 8.05 -59.36 21.21
C TYR A 641 6.77 -58.51 21.30
N TYR A 642 6.70 -57.38 20.57
CA TYR A 642 5.52 -56.52 20.56
C TYR A 642 4.27 -57.21 20.00
N GLU A 643 4.41 -58.04 18.97
CA GLU A 643 3.29 -58.79 18.38
C GLU A 643 2.67 -59.80 19.36
N VAL A 644 3.50 -60.44 20.19
CA VAL A 644 3.05 -61.38 21.22
C VAL A 644 2.41 -60.66 22.40
N VAL A 645 2.99 -59.55 22.85
CA VAL A 645 2.53 -58.83 24.06
C VAL A 645 1.34 -57.90 23.78
N TYR A 646 1.27 -57.31 22.58
CA TYR A 646 0.26 -56.31 22.20
C TYR A 646 -0.48 -56.67 20.89
N PRO A 647 -1.13 -57.84 20.80
CA PRO A 647 -1.80 -58.30 19.58
C PRO A 647 -2.93 -57.37 19.09
N LYS A 648 -3.59 -56.64 20.00
CA LYS A 648 -4.72 -55.74 19.71
C LYS A 648 -4.32 -54.28 19.53
N HIS A 649 -3.03 -53.97 19.39
CA HIS A 649 -2.59 -52.60 19.13
C HIS A 649 -3.03 -52.15 17.71
N PRO A 650 -3.56 -50.93 17.54
CA PRO A 650 -4.05 -50.43 16.26
C PRO A 650 -2.95 -50.38 15.22
N ARG A 651 -3.35 -50.55 13.96
CA ARG A 651 -2.47 -50.43 12.80
C ARG A 651 -2.79 -49.13 12.08
N PHE A 652 -1.94 -48.12 12.26
CA PHE A 652 -2.13 -46.83 11.62
C PHE A 652 -1.68 -46.88 10.15
N SER A 653 -2.34 -46.09 9.30
CA SER A 653 -1.89 -45.87 7.92
C SER A 653 -0.89 -44.72 7.82
N GLN A 654 -0.80 -43.85 8.82
CA GLN A 654 0.28 -42.86 8.97
C GLN A 654 1.22 -43.25 10.10
N ILE A 655 2.44 -42.73 10.10
CA ILE A 655 3.42 -43.01 11.15
C ILE A 655 3.06 -42.19 12.39
N ILE A 656 2.72 -42.86 13.48
CA ILE A 656 2.55 -42.24 14.79
C ILE A 656 3.83 -42.46 15.61
N SER A 657 4.41 -41.37 16.10
CA SER A 657 5.60 -41.31 16.94
C SER A 657 5.29 -40.57 18.25
N ARG A 658 6.22 -40.63 19.22
CA ARG A 658 6.07 -39.86 20.47
C ARG A 658 5.94 -38.36 20.22
N ASP A 659 6.65 -37.83 19.23
CA ASP A 659 6.71 -36.39 19.00
C ASP A 659 5.46 -35.87 18.27
N ASN A 660 4.84 -36.70 17.43
CA ASN A 660 3.68 -36.27 16.65
C ASN A 660 2.33 -36.68 17.24
N ILE A 661 2.27 -37.65 18.16
CA ILE A 661 1.00 -38.20 18.64
C ILE A 661 0.08 -37.15 19.26
N GLU A 662 0.59 -36.17 20.02
CA GLU A 662 -0.25 -35.12 20.59
C GLU A 662 -0.82 -34.20 19.50
N GLY A 663 0.03 -33.82 18.55
CA GLY A 663 -0.33 -32.95 17.43
C GLY A 663 -1.31 -33.60 16.46
N GLU A 664 -1.04 -34.82 16.03
CA GLU A 664 -1.86 -35.59 15.09
C GLU A 664 -3.26 -35.86 15.66
N PHE A 665 -3.35 -36.31 16.91
CA PHE A 665 -4.64 -36.59 17.55
C PHE A 665 -5.40 -35.31 17.93
N SER A 666 -4.71 -34.24 18.35
CA SER A 666 -5.34 -32.94 18.59
C SER A 666 -5.81 -32.28 17.29
N SER A 667 -5.05 -32.39 16.20
CA SER A 667 -5.45 -31.93 14.87
C SER A 667 -6.65 -32.72 14.37
N ALA A 668 -6.68 -34.03 14.58
CA ALA A 668 -7.85 -34.85 14.24
C ALA A 668 -9.10 -34.40 15.00
N ILE A 669 -9.01 -34.09 16.30
CA ILE A 669 -10.13 -33.52 17.07
C ILE A 669 -10.56 -32.15 16.52
N LYS A 670 -9.61 -31.25 16.25
CA LYS A 670 -9.89 -29.93 15.67
C LYS A 670 -10.58 -30.05 14.31
N ASP A 671 -10.13 -30.95 13.46
CA ASP A 671 -10.74 -31.18 12.15
C ASP A 671 -12.16 -31.72 12.30
N ILE A 672 -12.38 -32.64 13.25
CA ILE A 672 -13.71 -33.21 13.51
C ILE A 672 -14.68 -32.16 14.05
N ILE A 673 -14.22 -31.25 14.91
CA ILE A 673 -15.05 -30.20 15.54
C ILE A 673 -15.32 -29.03 14.58
N ASN A 674 -14.31 -28.59 13.82
CA ASN A 674 -14.40 -27.37 13.00
C ASN A 674 -14.95 -27.64 11.59
N ARG A 675 -15.05 -28.90 11.16
CA ARG A 675 -15.55 -29.25 9.83
C ARG A 675 -16.84 -30.05 9.93
N SER A 676 -17.79 -29.72 9.06
CA SER A 676 -19.10 -30.38 8.96
C SER A 676 -19.01 -31.77 8.32
N GLY A 677 -18.45 -32.72 9.08
CA GLY A 677 -18.49 -34.16 8.82
C GLY A 677 -17.18 -34.87 8.43
N VAL A 678 -17.14 -36.18 8.66
CA VAL A 678 -15.96 -37.05 8.45
C VAL A 678 -15.45 -37.08 7.00
N GLN A 679 -16.29 -36.74 6.01
CA GLN A 679 -15.94 -36.74 4.59
C GLN A 679 -15.09 -35.54 4.15
N SER A 680 -15.11 -34.43 4.89
CA SER A 680 -14.28 -33.23 4.63
C SER A 680 -13.00 -33.21 5.47
N LEU A 681 -12.73 -34.26 6.24
CA LEU A 681 -11.50 -34.42 7.00
C LEU A 681 -10.31 -34.62 6.08
N PHE A 682 -9.16 -34.09 6.50
CA PHE A 682 -7.90 -34.37 5.82
C PHE A 682 -7.55 -35.86 5.89
N GLY A 683 -6.71 -36.32 4.96
CA GLY A 683 -6.31 -37.72 4.84
C GLY A 683 -5.74 -38.31 6.14
N GLY A 684 -5.04 -37.51 6.95
CA GLY A 684 -4.45 -37.94 8.22
C GLY A 684 -5.48 -38.21 9.34
N SER A 685 -6.44 -37.30 9.52
CA SER A 685 -7.51 -37.46 10.51
C SER A 685 -8.41 -38.67 10.18
N LYS A 686 -8.68 -38.90 8.89
CA LYS A 686 -9.40 -40.11 8.43
C LYS A 686 -8.58 -41.39 8.63
N ALA A 687 -7.27 -41.34 8.46
CA ALA A 687 -6.34 -42.45 8.71
C ALA A 687 -6.35 -42.90 10.18
N ILE A 688 -6.35 -41.96 11.13
CA ILE A 688 -6.44 -42.26 12.57
C ILE A 688 -7.77 -42.93 12.91
N LEU A 689 -8.88 -42.40 12.41
CA LEU A 689 -10.21 -42.96 12.65
C LEU A 689 -10.37 -44.39 12.08
N ASN A 690 -9.84 -44.64 10.88
CA ASN A 690 -9.82 -46.00 10.29
C ASN A 690 -9.03 -46.98 11.15
N ALA A 691 -7.84 -46.58 11.62
CA ALA A 691 -6.95 -47.43 12.40
C ALA A 691 -7.53 -47.87 13.76
N LEU A 692 -8.45 -47.08 14.30
CA LEU A 692 -9.17 -47.35 15.54
C LEU A 692 -10.55 -47.98 15.30
N GLU A 693 -10.89 -48.29 14.05
CA GLU A 693 -12.18 -48.88 13.62
C GLU A 693 -13.39 -48.00 13.97
N LEU A 694 -13.24 -46.68 13.81
CA LEU A 694 -14.23 -45.65 14.19
C LEU A 694 -15.02 -45.09 13.00
N VAL A 695 -14.87 -45.69 11.81
CA VAL A 695 -15.53 -45.27 10.57
C VAL A 695 -16.00 -46.47 9.75
N ASP A 696 -17.10 -46.31 9.03
CA ASP A 696 -17.67 -47.35 8.15
C ASP A 696 -17.06 -47.34 6.73
N HIS A 697 -17.47 -48.30 5.90
CA HIS A 697 -17.05 -48.40 4.48
C HIS A 697 -17.43 -47.17 3.64
N GLY A 698 -18.40 -46.35 4.09
CA GLY A 698 -18.80 -45.09 3.46
C GLY A 698 -18.01 -43.86 3.96
N GLY A 699 -17.07 -44.05 4.88
CA GLY A 699 -16.27 -42.98 5.50
C GLY A 699 -17.07 -42.09 6.45
N GLN A 700 -18.18 -42.59 7.02
CA GLN A 700 -18.91 -41.93 8.10
C GLN A 700 -18.47 -42.49 9.45
N LEU A 701 -18.63 -41.71 10.52
CA LEU A 701 -18.31 -42.14 11.88
C LEU A 701 -19.18 -43.34 12.27
N ASN A 702 -18.56 -44.44 12.67
CA ASN A 702 -19.24 -45.63 13.17
C ASN A 702 -18.43 -46.22 14.34
N THR A 703 -19.00 -46.12 15.53
CA THR A 703 -18.40 -46.49 16.81
C THR A 703 -18.72 -47.93 17.22
N GLY A 704 -19.69 -48.58 16.57
CA GLY A 704 -20.16 -49.92 16.93
C GLY A 704 -19.24 -51.07 16.49
N GLN A 705 -18.24 -50.78 15.65
CA GLN A 705 -17.32 -51.80 15.12
C GLN A 705 -16.05 -51.95 15.97
N SER A 706 -15.65 -50.90 16.69
CA SER A 706 -14.42 -50.89 17.48
C SER A 706 -14.58 -51.63 18.81
N GLU A 707 -13.81 -52.70 19.02
CA GLU A 707 -13.81 -53.49 20.26
C GLU A 707 -13.50 -52.64 21.50
N VAL A 708 -12.61 -51.64 21.35
CA VAL A 708 -12.22 -50.72 22.44
C VAL A 708 -13.37 -49.81 22.81
N VAL A 709 -14.11 -49.28 21.82
CA VAL A 709 -15.30 -48.47 22.09
C VAL A 709 -16.37 -49.30 22.78
N VAL A 710 -16.62 -50.53 22.32
CA VAL A 710 -17.58 -51.44 22.96
C VAL A 710 -17.18 -51.69 24.41
N THR A 711 -15.89 -51.88 24.69
CA THR A 711 -15.37 -52.03 26.06
C THR A 711 -15.64 -50.79 26.92
N ILE A 712 -15.34 -49.58 26.40
CA ILE A 712 -15.58 -48.31 27.10
C ILE A 712 -17.08 -48.10 27.38
N LEU A 713 -17.94 -48.37 26.39
CA LEU A 713 -19.39 -48.23 26.52
C LEU A 713 -20.00 -49.30 27.44
N GLN A 714 -19.46 -50.52 27.47
CA GLN A 714 -19.89 -51.57 28.41
C GLN A 714 -19.57 -51.19 29.85
N GLU A 715 -18.37 -50.66 30.12
CA GLU A 715 -17.99 -50.15 31.45
C GLU A 715 -18.89 -48.97 31.87
N ALA A 716 -19.23 -48.08 30.93
CA ALA A 716 -20.19 -46.99 31.17
C ALA A 716 -21.60 -47.52 31.50
N LYS A 717 -22.06 -48.56 30.80
CA LYS A 717 -23.39 -49.18 31.01
C LYS A 717 -23.46 -49.98 32.30
N ALA A 718 -22.39 -50.68 32.66
CA ALA A 718 -22.29 -51.48 33.88
C ALA A 718 -22.45 -50.63 35.16
N GLN A 719 -22.12 -49.35 35.10
CA GLN A 719 -22.23 -48.42 36.22
C GLN A 719 -23.61 -47.74 36.37
N GLN A 720 -24.67 -48.19 35.68
CA GLN A 720 -26.06 -47.72 35.81
C GLN A 720 -26.23 -46.18 35.85
N GLY A 721 -25.45 -45.44 35.05
CA GLY A 721 -25.52 -43.97 34.99
C GLY A 721 -24.69 -43.22 36.05
N LYS A 722 -23.77 -43.89 36.76
CA LYS A 722 -22.75 -43.25 37.61
C LYS A 722 -21.48 -42.90 36.83
N ASN A 723 -20.73 -41.94 37.37
CA ASN A 723 -19.47 -41.44 36.83
C ASN A 723 -18.37 -42.52 36.83
N VAL A 724 -17.83 -42.86 35.66
CA VAL A 724 -16.67 -43.75 35.50
C VAL A 724 -15.39 -42.94 35.50
N ASP A 725 -14.37 -43.35 36.25
CA ASP A 725 -13.07 -42.69 36.30
C ASP A 725 -12.26 -42.93 35.03
N VAL A 726 -11.81 -41.84 34.40
CA VAL A 726 -11.06 -41.87 33.16
C VAL A 726 -9.69 -42.52 33.32
N GLU A 727 -9.00 -42.30 34.45
CA GLU A 727 -7.67 -42.88 34.68
C GLU A 727 -7.70 -44.40 34.74
N THR A 728 -8.81 -44.97 35.23
CA THR A 728 -9.00 -46.42 35.30
C THR A 728 -9.01 -47.03 33.89
N ILE A 729 -9.68 -46.38 32.93
CA ILE A 729 -9.75 -46.85 31.54
C ILE A 729 -8.43 -46.64 30.82
N ILE A 730 -7.76 -45.50 31.03
CA ILE A 730 -6.43 -45.23 30.46
C ILE A 730 -5.43 -46.30 30.91
N ASN A 731 -5.36 -46.59 32.21
CA ASN A 731 -4.46 -47.60 32.74
C ASN A 731 -4.79 -49.01 32.25
N LYS A 732 -6.08 -49.35 32.12
CA LYS A 732 -6.53 -50.64 31.59
C LYS A 732 -6.12 -50.84 30.13
N LEU A 733 -6.29 -49.83 29.28
CA LEU A 733 -5.91 -49.90 27.86
C LEU A 733 -4.41 -49.72 27.62
N ALA A 734 -3.66 -49.16 28.58
CA ALA A 734 -2.20 -49.09 28.52
C ALA A 734 -1.51 -50.45 28.78
N GLN A 735 -2.19 -51.40 29.42
CA GLN A 735 -1.65 -52.72 29.73
C GLN A 735 -1.59 -53.66 28.50
N ALA A 736 -0.92 -54.81 28.70
CA ALA A 736 -0.77 -55.87 27.72
C ALA A 736 -2.12 -56.33 27.11
N GLN A 737 -2.05 -56.87 25.89
CA GLN A 737 -3.09 -56.93 24.85
C GLN A 737 -3.22 -55.66 23.99
N TYR A 738 -3.35 -54.46 24.57
CA TYR A 738 -3.63 -53.22 23.82
C TYR A 738 -2.41 -52.30 23.72
N GLY A 739 -1.78 -51.96 24.85
CA GLY A 739 -0.66 -51.02 24.92
C GLY A 739 -0.99 -49.65 24.33
N TYR A 740 -2.14 -49.06 24.64
CA TYR A 740 -2.53 -47.76 24.09
C TYR A 740 -1.76 -46.64 24.79
N HIS A 741 -1.26 -45.68 24.02
CA HIS A 741 -0.79 -44.42 24.60
C HIS A 741 -2.00 -43.68 25.19
N PRO A 742 -1.88 -42.99 26.35
CA PRO A 742 -3.01 -42.33 27.00
C PRO A 742 -3.83 -41.42 26.08
N ILE A 743 -3.15 -40.73 25.16
CA ILE A 743 -3.78 -39.81 24.19
C ILE A 743 -4.78 -40.51 23.27
N ILE A 744 -4.51 -41.76 22.88
CA ILE A 744 -5.42 -42.54 22.01
C ILE A 744 -6.73 -42.79 22.74
N THR A 745 -6.66 -43.19 24.01
CA THR A 745 -7.85 -43.40 24.85
C THR A 745 -8.62 -42.10 25.10
N LYS A 746 -7.91 -41.00 25.39
CA LYS A 746 -8.52 -39.67 25.55
C LYS A 746 -9.25 -39.23 24.28
N PHE A 747 -8.63 -39.41 23.12
CA PHE A 747 -9.22 -39.12 21.82
C PHE A 747 -10.52 -39.89 21.59
N ILE A 748 -10.53 -41.21 21.86
CA ILE A 748 -11.74 -42.03 21.72
C ILE A 748 -12.85 -41.51 22.64
N ILE A 749 -12.55 -41.17 23.89
CA ILE A 749 -13.53 -40.65 24.85
C ILE A 749 -14.14 -39.31 24.38
N VAL A 750 -13.31 -38.38 23.88
CA VAL A 750 -13.79 -37.10 23.32
C VAL A 750 -14.66 -37.35 22.09
N LEU A 751 -14.28 -38.29 21.23
CA LEU A 751 -15.03 -38.63 20.02
C LEU A 751 -16.41 -39.24 20.34
N LEU A 752 -16.49 -40.13 21.33
CA LEU A 752 -17.77 -40.68 21.80
C LEU A 752 -18.66 -39.60 22.42
N THR A 753 -18.05 -38.58 23.05
CA THR A 753 -18.77 -37.42 23.57
C THR A 753 -19.28 -36.53 22.45
N TYR A 754 -18.45 -36.27 21.44
CA TYR A 754 -18.84 -35.60 20.21
C TYR A 754 -19.98 -36.31 19.47
N ASN A 755 -20.01 -37.65 19.52
CA ASN A 755 -21.07 -38.45 18.93
C ASN A 755 -22.34 -38.56 19.80
N GLY A 756 -22.34 -37.98 21.01
CA GLY A 756 -23.47 -38.04 21.94
C GLY A 756 -23.75 -39.44 22.49
N GLU A 757 -22.73 -40.30 22.55
CA GLU A 757 -22.79 -41.61 23.20
C GLU A 757 -22.32 -41.52 24.66
N LEU A 758 -21.42 -40.58 24.96
CA LEU A 758 -20.91 -40.27 26.30
C LEU A 758 -21.08 -38.78 26.64
N ALA A 759 -21.02 -38.45 27.92
CA ALA A 759 -20.87 -37.10 28.46
C ALA A 759 -19.74 -37.11 29.50
N LEU A 760 -18.97 -36.02 29.57
CA LEU A 760 -17.79 -35.89 30.45
C LEU A 760 -18.10 -35.04 31.68
N LYS A 761 -17.34 -35.23 32.76
CA LYS A 761 -17.40 -34.41 33.96
C LYS A 761 -16.01 -33.92 34.36
N ALA A 762 -15.87 -32.59 34.41
CA ALA A 762 -14.65 -31.91 34.82
C ALA A 762 -14.46 -31.94 36.35
N THR A 763 -13.21 -31.70 36.80
CA THR A 763 -12.82 -31.62 38.23
C THR A 763 -13.62 -30.58 39.03
N GLY A 764 -14.11 -29.52 38.38
CA GLY A 764 -14.99 -28.50 38.97
C GLY A 764 -16.50 -28.84 38.97
N GLY A 765 -16.88 -30.04 38.54
CA GLY A 765 -18.28 -30.50 38.53
C GLY A 765 -19.09 -30.15 37.28
N LYS A 766 -18.54 -29.33 36.36
CA LYS A 766 -19.16 -29.02 35.05
C LYS A 766 -19.29 -30.30 34.22
N THR A 767 -20.50 -30.54 33.71
CA THR A 767 -20.80 -31.61 32.75
C THR A 767 -20.60 -31.08 31.34
N ILE A 768 -19.90 -31.82 30.50
CA ILE A 768 -19.66 -31.50 29.10
C ILE A 768 -20.38 -32.56 28.28
N SER A 769 -21.48 -32.16 27.63
CA SER A 769 -22.27 -33.02 26.73
C SER A 769 -21.84 -32.84 25.28
N SER A 770 -22.49 -33.59 24.37
CA SER A 770 -22.36 -33.40 22.92
C SER A 770 -22.56 -31.95 22.43
N ALA A 771 -23.28 -31.11 23.18
CA ALA A 771 -23.50 -29.70 22.85
C ALA A 771 -22.31 -28.79 23.22
N GLU A 772 -21.55 -29.15 24.26
CA GLU A 772 -20.47 -28.32 24.81
C GLU A 772 -19.07 -28.80 24.40
N VAL A 773 -18.96 -30.06 23.94
CA VAL A 773 -17.68 -30.69 23.59
C VAL A 773 -16.94 -29.95 22.48
N SER A 774 -17.64 -29.39 21.49
CA SER A 774 -17.05 -28.59 20.42
C SER A 774 -16.42 -27.30 20.94
N GLU A 775 -17.03 -26.65 21.93
CA GLU A 775 -16.48 -25.43 22.54
C GLU A 775 -15.24 -25.76 23.37
N VAL A 776 -15.32 -26.79 24.21
CA VAL A 776 -14.26 -27.18 25.16
C VAL A 776 -13.02 -27.73 24.47
N PHE A 777 -13.19 -28.51 23.40
CA PHE A 777 -12.08 -29.17 22.69
C PHE A 777 -11.74 -28.50 21.35
N SER A 778 -12.26 -27.30 21.07
CA SER A 778 -11.94 -26.50 19.87
C SER A 778 -10.44 -26.26 19.69
N SER A 779 -9.68 -26.18 20.78
CA SER A 779 -8.23 -25.99 20.79
C SER A 779 -7.41 -27.29 20.82
N GLY A 780 -8.04 -28.47 20.78
CA GLY A 780 -7.38 -29.79 20.82
C GLY A 780 -7.58 -30.54 22.14
N LEU A 781 -6.69 -31.47 22.47
CA LEU A 781 -6.83 -32.36 23.63
C LEU A 781 -6.33 -31.77 24.97
N ASP A 782 -5.79 -30.54 24.99
CA ASP A 782 -5.24 -29.92 26.20
C ASP A 782 -6.30 -29.75 27.31
N ALA A 783 -7.54 -29.46 26.92
CA ALA A 783 -8.68 -29.33 27.84
C ALA A 783 -9.00 -30.63 28.58
N PHE A 784 -8.52 -31.78 28.09
CA PHE A 784 -8.73 -33.08 28.71
C PHE A 784 -8.03 -33.20 30.08
N THR A 785 -7.02 -32.38 30.37
CA THR A 785 -6.32 -32.34 31.66
C THR A 785 -7.26 -32.11 32.86
N ASN A 786 -8.40 -31.45 32.65
CA ASN A 786 -9.38 -31.14 33.68
C ASN A 786 -10.54 -32.15 33.77
N ILE A 787 -10.53 -33.23 32.97
CA ILE A 787 -11.61 -34.22 32.91
C ILE A 787 -11.30 -35.38 33.85
N LYS A 788 -12.24 -35.69 34.75
CA LYS A 788 -12.09 -36.76 35.74
C LYS A 788 -13.00 -37.96 35.49
N TYR A 789 -14.21 -37.73 34.97
CA TYR A 789 -15.20 -38.80 34.78
C TYR A 789 -15.97 -38.74 33.46
N PHE A 790 -16.61 -39.86 33.07
CA PHE A 790 -17.58 -39.93 31.96
C PHE A 790 -18.81 -40.82 32.27
N PHE A 791 -19.92 -40.63 31.53
CA PHE A 791 -21.20 -41.40 31.62
C PHE A 791 -21.97 -41.36 30.27
N ILE A 792 -23.14 -42.02 30.10
CA ILE A 792 -23.88 -42.19 28.81
C ILE A 792 -24.90 -41.06 28.51
N GLU A 793 -25.05 -40.67 27.23
CA GLU A 793 -26.01 -39.67 26.69
C GLU A 793 -27.09 -40.34 25.75
N SER A 794 -28.37 -39.91 25.72
CA SER A 794 -29.61 -40.73 25.40
C SER A 794 -30.28 -40.67 23.98
N ASP A 795 -31.11 -41.69 23.61
CA ASP A 795 -31.80 -42.13 22.33
C ASP A 795 -32.79 -41.19 21.53
N ILE A 796 -32.72 -41.14 20.17
CA ILE A 796 -33.74 -40.58 19.19
C ILE A 796 -33.86 -41.47 17.92
N ASN A 797 -35.08 -41.77 17.43
CA ASN A 797 -35.37 -42.53 16.18
C ASN A 797 -35.44 -41.62 14.91
N PRO A 798 -34.56 -41.78 13.90
CA PRO A 798 -34.40 -40.83 12.80
C PRO A 798 -35.32 -41.02 11.58
N GLN A 799 -36.08 -42.13 11.46
CA GLN A 799 -36.77 -42.48 10.21
C GLN A 799 -37.87 -41.49 9.75
N PRO A 800 -38.84 -41.09 10.61
CA PRO A 800 -39.89 -40.16 10.20
C PRO A 800 -39.37 -38.76 9.83
N LEU A 801 -38.29 -38.33 10.46
CA LEU A 801 -37.67 -37.03 10.22
C LEU A 801 -37.01 -36.95 8.83
N MET A 802 -36.46 -38.07 8.34
CA MET A 802 -35.89 -38.12 6.99
C MET A 802 -36.95 -38.02 5.89
N GLU A 803 -38.11 -38.64 6.11
CA GLU A 803 -39.25 -38.56 5.19
C GLU A 803 -39.76 -37.12 5.12
N LEU A 804 -39.83 -36.41 6.26
CA LEU A 804 -40.16 -34.99 6.31
C LEU A 804 -39.13 -34.10 5.59
N PHE A 805 -37.83 -34.31 5.80
CA PHE A 805 -36.77 -33.54 5.13
C PHE A 805 -36.84 -33.70 3.60
N THR A 806 -37.19 -34.90 3.15
CA THR A 806 -37.44 -35.17 1.73
C THR A 806 -38.67 -34.41 1.23
N ALA A 807 -39.77 -34.45 1.98
CA ALA A 807 -41.02 -33.76 1.64
C ALA A 807 -40.85 -32.23 1.51
N ILE A 808 -40.04 -31.60 2.37
CA ILE A 808 -39.81 -30.16 2.32
C ILE A 808 -38.72 -29.74 1.30
N GLY A 809 -38.11 -30.69 0.59
CA GLY A 809 -37.18 -30.42 -0.51
C GLY A 809 -35.69 -30.38 -0.13
N ILE A 810 -35.29 -31.00 0.99
CA ILE A 810 -33.88 -31.15 1.42
C ILE A 810 -33.47 -32.63 1.64
N PRO A 811 -33.68 -33.53 0.66
CA PRO A 811 -33.43 -34.97 0.83
C PRO A 811 -31.95 -35.34 1.06
N ALA A 812 -31.01 -34.56 0.52
CA ALA A 812 -29.58 -34.81 0.70
C ALA A 812 -29.13 -34.56 2.16
N GLN A 813 -29.79 -33.62 2.83
CA GLN A 813 -29.54 -33.23 4.21
C GLN A 813 -30.19 -34.22 5.20
N ALA A 814 -31.21 -34.98 4.78
CA ALA A 814 -31.89 -35.99 5.60
C ALA A 814 -30.93 -37.06 6.13
N ALA A 815 -29.90 -37.44 5.37
CA ALA A 815 -28.90 -38.42 5.79
C ALA A 815 -28.16 -38.00 7.09
N LYS A 816 -28.06 -36.70 7.37
CA LYS A 816 -27.44 -36.15 8.59
C LYS A 816 -28.21 -36.53 9.86
N LEU A 817 -29.50 -36.84 9.78
CA LEU A 817 -30.33 -37.23 10.93
C LEU A 817 -29.99 -38.62 11.49
N ARG A 818 -29.43 -39.51 10.65
CA ARG A 818 -28.99 -40.87 11.06
C ARG A 818 -27.72 -40.84 11.92
N ILE A 819 -26.94 -39.76 11.82
CA ILE A 819 -25.65 -39.61 12.48
C ILE A 819 -25.84 -38.64 13.65
N SER A 820 -25.71 -39.15 14.88
CA SER A 820 -26.02 -38.39 16.11
C SER A 820 -25.29 -37.05 16.19
N SER A 821 -23.99 -37.02 15.87
CA SER A 821 -23.15 -35.82 15.79
C SER A 821 -23.60 -34.78 14.73
N LYS A 822 -24.29 -35.19 13.67
CA LYS A 822 -24.74 -34.28 12.59
C LYS A 822 -26.17 -33.79 12.77
N ARG A 823 -26.85 -34.16 13.86
CA ARG A 823 -28.23 -33.71 14.15
C ARG A 823 -28.32 -32.20 14.40
N GLY A 824 -27.26 -31.57 14.92
CA GLY A 824 -27.15 -30.11 15.04
C GLY A 824 -27.18 -29.40 13.67
N GLU A 825 -26.37 -29.89 12.72
CA GLU A 825 -26.40 -29.40 11.34
C GLU A 825 -27.74 -29.67 10.67
N ALA A 826 -28.34 -30.84 10.90
CA ALA A 826 -29.67 -31.15 10.36
C ALA A 826 -30.74 -30.16 10.84
N VAL A 827 -30.67 -29.71 12.11
CA VAL A 827 -31.55 -28.65 12.63
C VAL A 827 -31.27 -27.31 11.94
N GLN A 828 -30.01 -26.96 11.68
CA GLN A 828 -29.69 -25.73 10.95
C GLN A 828 -30.19 -25.77 9.50
N ASP A 829 -29.97 -26.88 8.79
CA ASP A 829 -30.45 -27.11 7.43
C ASP A 829 -31.99 -27.02 7.40
N PHE A 830 -32.67 -27.64 8.37
CA PHE A 830 -34.12 -27.56 8.52
C PHE A 830 -34.61 -26.14 8.77
N ARG A 831 -33.97 -25.40 9.70
CA ARG A 831 -34.36 -24.02 10.03
C ARG A 831 -34.15 -23.07 8.85
N SER A 832 -33.05 -23.22 8.11
CA SER A 832 -32.81 -22.46 6.90
C SER A 832 -33.90 -22.71 5.88
N ARG A 833 -34.29 -23.98 5.69
CA ARG A 833 -35.36 -24.34 4.77
C ARG A 833 -36.74 -23.86 5.23
N TYR A 834 -37.01 -23.92 6.53
CA TYR A 834 -38.24 -23.36 7.12
C TYR A 834 -38.37 -21.87 6.86
N LEU A 835 -37.32 -21.07 7.13
CA LEU A 835 -37.35 -19.62 6.89
C LEU A 835 -37.56 -19.28 5.41
N ASP A 836 -36.94 -20.05 4.51
CA ASP A 836 -37.14 -19.93 3.07
C ASP A 836 -38.59 -20.25 2.67
N LEU A 837 -39.17 -21.35 3.18
CA LEU A 837 -40.58 -21.71 2.94
C LEU A 837 -41.55 -20.65 3.48
N GLN A 838 -41.30 -20.11 4.67
CA GLN A 838 -42.12 -19.03 5.24
C GLN A 838 -42.09 -17.79 4.35
N ALA A 839 -40.89 -17.34 3.97
CA ALA A 839 -40.74 -16.18 3.09
C ALA A 839 -41.43 -16.40 1.73
N GLN A 840 -41.32 -17.60 1.16
CA GLN A 840 -42.00 -17.97 -0.08
C GLN A 840 -43.52 -17.98 0.06
N CYS A 841 -44.07 -18.47 1.16
CA CYS A 841 -45.52 -18.43 1.43
C CYS A 841 -46.04 -16.99 1.52
N GLU A 842 -45.36 -16.13 2.28
CA GLU A 842 -45.71 -14.71 2.43
C GLU A 842 -45.60 -13.98 1.08
N GLN A 843 -44.53 -14.25 0.33
CA GLN A 843 -44.32 -13.69 -1.00
C GLN A 843 -45.42 -14.16 -1.98
N ALA A 844 -45.81 -15.44 -1.95
CA ALA A 844 -46.87 -15.96 -2.79
C ALA A 844 -48.21 -15.25 -2.52
N GLU A 845 -48.51 -14.95 -1.26
CA GLU A 845 -49.73 -14.22 -0.86
C GLU A 845 -49.73 -12.77 -1.32
N GLN A 846 -48.63 -12.05 -1.08
CA GLN A 846 -48.48 -10.67 -1.54
C GLN A 846 -48.58 -10.57 -3.07
N ARG A 847 -47.96 -11.51 -3.79
CA ARG A 847 -47.97 -11.54 -5.25
C ARG A 847 -49.33 -11.89 -5.80
N LEU A 848 -50.04 -12.88 -5.26
CA LEU A 848 -51.41 -13.16 -5.69
C LEU A 848 -52.34 -11.96 -5.44
N GLY A 849 -52.19 -11.28 -4.30
CA GLY A 849 -52.88 -10.02 -4.02
C GLY A 849 -52.62 -8.96 -5.10
N THR A 850 -51.35 -8.80 -5.50
CA THR A 850 -50.96 -7.90 -6.59
C THR A 850 -51.60 -8.31 -7.92
N ILE A 851 -51.55 -9.59 -8.31
CA ILE A 851 -52.14 -10.07 -9.58
C ILE A 851 -53.66 -9.86 -9.60
N ALA A 852 -54.33 -10.11 -8.46
CA ALA A 852 -55.76 -9.92 -8.30
C ALA A 852 -56.20 -8.45 -8.43
N LEU A 853 -55.33 -7.48 -8.15
CA LEU A 853 -55.64 -6.06 -8.32
C LEU A 853 -55.64 -5.64 -9.80
N TYR A 854 -54.72 -6.17 -10.61
CA TYR A 854 -54.51 -5.69 -11.99
C TYR A 854 -55.25 -6.52 -13.06
N HIS A 855 -55.41 -7.83 -12.90
CA HIS A 855 -55.84 -8.72 -13.99
C HIS A 855 -56.90 -9.77 -13.57
N LYS A 856 -57.76 -9.43 -12.60
CA LYS A 856 -58.78 -10.34 -12.04
C LYS A 856 -59.70 -10.97 -13.07
N ASP A 857 -60.07 -10.22 -14.11
CA ASP A 857 -61.03 -10.67 -15.14
C ASP A 857 -60.36 -11.45 -16.29
N ILE A 858 -59.04 -11.61 -16.23
CA ILE A 858 -58.22 -12.20 -17.30
C ILE A 858 -57.53 -13.49 -16.82
N ILE A 859 -57.25 -13.57 -15.53
CA ILE A 859 -56.56 -14.69 -14.91
C ILE A 859 -57.48 -15.37 -13.91
N ASP A 860 -57.43 -16.70 -13.85
CA ASP A 860 -58.17 -17.46 -12.84
C ASP A 860 -57.58 -17.29 -11.43
N ILE A 861 -57.86 -16.13 -10.83
CA ILE A 861 -57.48 -15.81 -9.45
C ILE A 861 -58.16 -16.75 -8.46
N SER A 862 -59.40 -17.17 -8.74
CA SER A 862 -60.12 -18.15 -7.91
C SER A 862 -59.38 -19.48 -7.84
N GLY A 863 -58.98 -20.04 -8.97
CA GLY A 863 -58.22 -21.29 -9.03
C GLY A 863 -56.85 -21.15 -8.37
N LEU A 864 -56.16 -20.02 -8.55
CA LEU A 864 -54.89 -19.75 -7.87
C LEU A 864 -55.05 -19.60 -6.35
N LYS A 865 -56.12 -18.98 -5.86
CA LYS A 865 -56.45 -18.92 -4.42
C LYS A 865 -56.72 -20.30 -3.86
N THR A 866 -57.50 -21.14 -4.54
CA THR A 866 -57.75 -22.53 -4.13
C THR A 866 -56.45 -23.32 -4.04
N LYS A 867 -55.51 -23.11 -4.97
CA LYS A 867 -54.18 -23.73 -4.89
C LYS A 867 -53.36 -23.16 -3.73
N GLN A 868 -53.48 -21.87 -3.45
CA GLN A 868 -52.79 -21.24 -2.32
C GLN A 868 -53.32 -21.72 -0.95
N GLU A 869 -54.60 -22.09 -0.84
CA GLU A 869 -55.14 -22.67 0.39
C GLU A 869 -54.45 -23.98 0.78
N THR A 870 -53.94 -24.74 -0.19
CA THR A 870 -53.17 -25.96 0.08
C THR A 870 -51.86 -25.69 0.82
N LEU A 871 -51.35 -24.45 0.79
CA LEU A 871 -50.14 -24.04 1.50
C LEU A 871 -50.33 -24.01 3.02
N LYS A 872 -51.57 -23.92 3.52
CA LYS A 872 -51.88 -23.99 4.96
C LYS A 872 -51.51 -25.35 5.57
N ASN A 873 -51.36 -26.37 4.73
CA ASN A 873 -50.91 -27.70 5.15
C ASN A 873 -49.40 -27.74 5.47
N ILE A 874 -48.65 -26.66 5.24
CA ILE A 874 -47.26 -26.52 5.72
C ILE A 874 -47.31 -26.04 7.18
N PRO A 875 -46.93 -26.86 8.18
CA PRO A 875 -47.05 -26.50 9.59
C PRO A 875 -45.92 -25.55 10.02
N LEU A 876 -45.99 -24.30 9.55
CA LEU A 876 -44.98 -23.27 9.80
C LEU A 876 -44.85 -22.93 11.31
N THR A 877 -45.93 -23.08 12.08
CA THR A 877 -45.92 -22.90 13.54
C THR A 877 -45.02 -23.94 14.22
N ASP A 878 -45.18 -25.20 13.86
CA ASP A 878 -44.48 -26.32 14.47
C ASP A 878 -43.01 -26.32 14.04
N PHE A 879 -42.75 -25.91 12.78
CA PHE A 879 -41.39 -25.75 12.27
C PHE A 879 -40.61 -24.63 13.00
N ALA A 880 -41.29 -23.56 13.44
CA ALA A 880 -40.68 -22.45 14.16
C ALA A 880 -40.17 -22.86 15.57
N GLU A 881 -40.77 -23.89 16.16
CA GLU A 881 -40.41 -24.36 17.50
C GLU A 881 -39.11 -25.19 17.54
N VAL A 882 -38.59 -25.61 16.39
CA VAL A 882 -37.39 -26.44 16.29
C VAL A 882 -36.13 -25.60 16.34
N LYS A 883 -35.52 -25.49 17.53
CA LYS A 883 -34.31 -24.67 17.74
C LYS A 883 -33.07 -25.50 18.04
N THR A 884 -33.24 -26.69 18.58
CA THR A 884 -32.17 -27.59 19.06
C THR A 884 -32.38 -29.03 18.57
N PRO A 885 -31.34 -29.89 18.58
CA PRO A 885 -31.48 -31.31 18.21
C PRO A 885 -32.54 -32.07 19.01
N THR A 886 -32.78 -31.68 20.26
CA THR A 886 -33.84 -32.25 21.11
C THR A 886 -35.24 -31.85 20.66
N ASP A 887 -35.40 -30.68 20.01
CA ASP A 887 -36.67 -30.22 19.48
C ASP A 887 -37.11 -30.99 18.22
N LEU A 888 -36.24 -31.80 17.60
CA LEU A 888 -36.61 -32.67 16.48
C LEU A 888 -37.74 -33.66 16.84
N LYS A 889 -37.91 -33.97 18.14
CA LYS A 889 -39.04 -34.80 18.61
C LYS A 889 -40.40 -34.13 18.40
N LYS A 890 -40.46 -32.80 18.23
CA LYS A 890 -41.70 -32.02 18.06
C LYS A 890 -42.27 -32.07 16.64
N ILE A 891 -41.46 -32.42 15.64
CA ILE A 891 -41.84 -32.44 14.22
C ILE A 891 -41.93 -33.87 13.65
N ILE A 892 -42.43 -34.80 14.46
CA ILE A 892 -42.66 -36.19 14.03
C ILE A 892 -44.11 -36.29 13.57
N TYR A 893 -44.30 -36.42 12.25
CA TYR A 893 -45.61 -36.57 11.61
C TYR A 893 -45.80 -37.99 11.06
N SER A 894 -47.05 -38.37 10.81
CA SER A 894 -47.42 -39.60 10.10
C SER A 894 -47.06 -39.52 8.61
N LYS A 895 -46.99 -40.69 7.95
CA LYS A 895 -46.68 -40.75 6.51
C LYS A 895 -47.70 -40.01 5.63
N GLU A 896 -48.97 -40.04 6.02
CA GLU A 896 -50.05 -39.34 5.32
C GLU A 896 -49.87 -37.83 5.43
N GLU A 897 -49.57 -37.32 6.63
CA GLU A 897 -49.28 -35.91 6.86
C GLU A 897 -48.04 -35.45 6.08
N ILE A 898 -46.96 -36.23 6.08
CA ILE A 898 -45.75 -35.92 5.30
C ILE A 898 -46.06 -35.82 3.79
N ALA A 899 -46.93 -36.70 3.26
CA ALA A 899 -47.36 -36.63 1.86
C ALA A 899 -48.16 -35.35 1.57
N THR A 900 -49.03 -34.92 2.49
CA THR A 900 -49.77 -33.66 2.34
C THR A 900 -48.85 -32.43 2.40
N ILE A 901 -47.83 -32.45 3.26
CA ILE A 901 -46.79 -31.41 3.34
C ILE A 901 -45.99 -31.36 2.03
N ALA A 902 -45.58 -32.52 1.51
CA ALA A 902 -44.84 -32.61 0.24
C ALA A 902 -45.63 -32.00 -0.92
N GLN A 903 -46.93 -32.31 -1.00
CA GLN A 903 -47.82 -31.74 -2.00
C GLN A 903 -47.95 -30.22 -1.86
N ALA A 904 -48.10 -29.72 -0.63
CA ALA A 904 -48.19 -28.28 -0.36
C ALA A 904 -46.90 -27.54 -0.73
N VAL A 905 -45.73 -28.09 -0.42
CA VAL A 905 -44.43 -27.53 -0.79
C VAL A 905 -44.22 -27.54 -2.31
N GLN A 906 -44.66 -28.60 -3.01
CA GLN A 906 -44.63 -28.64 -4.47
C GLN A 906 -45.51 -27.56 -5.10
N VAL A 907 -46.73 -27.37 -4.57
CA VAL A 907 -47.63 -26.30 -5.02
C VAL A 907 -47.02 -24.91 -4.74
N LEU A 908 -46.39 -24.71 -3.58
CA LEU A 908 -45.69 -23.46 -3.26
C LEU A 908 -44.63 -23.13 -4.31
N GLN A 909 -43.78 -24.09 -4.64
CA GLN A 909 -42.74 -23.89 -5.66
C GLN A 909 -43.34 -23.52 -7.03
N GLN A 910 -44.41 -24.20 -7.44
CA GLN A 910 -45.10 -23.87 -8.69
C GLN A 910 -45.69 -22.45 -8.69
N LEU A 911 -46.29 -22.03 -7.57
CA LEU A 911 -46.87 -20.70 -7.40
C LEU A 911 -45.80 -19.61 -7.39
N VAL A 912 -44.70 -19.78 -6.64
CA VAL A 912 -43.60 -18.81 -6.60
C VAL A 912 -43.02 -18.59 -8.00
N ILE A 913 -42.70 -19.67 -8.72
CA ILE A 913 -42.16 -19.59 -10.08
C ILE A 913 -43.18 -18.94 -11.02
N LEU A 914 -44.47 -19.30 -10.92
CA LEU A 914 -45.52 -18.69 -11.74
C LEU A 914 -45.62 -17.20 -11.48
N TYR A 915 -45.65 -16.76 -10.22
CA TYR A 915 -45.82 -15.36 -9.86
C TYR A 915 -44.59 -14.53 -10.21
N ASP A 916 -43.39 -15.07 -10.06
CA ASP A 916 -42.15 -14.42 -10.55
C ASP A 916 -42.20 -14.22 -12.06
N GLN A 917 -42.48 -15.28 -12.81
CA GLN A 917 -42.58 -15.20 -14.26
C GLN A 917 -43.71 -14.26 -14.69
N TYR A 918 -44.82 -14.28 -13.95
CA TYR A 918 -45.96 -13.43 -14.23
C TYR A 918 -45.63 -11.96 -14.05
N ILE A 919 -45.09 -11.55 -12.90
CA ILE A 919 -44.80 -10.14 -12.60
C ILE A 919 -43.71 -9.59 -13.52
N ASN A 920 -42.65 -10.36 -13.75
CA ASN A 920 -41.47 -9.86 -14.44
C ASN A 920 -41.53 -10.00 -15.96
N GLN A 921 -42.31 -10.96 -16.50
CA GLN A 921 -42.28 -11.27 -17.94
C GLN A 921 -43.67 -11.24 -18.59
N ILE A 922 -44.67 -11.87 -17.98
CA ILE A 922 -46.01 -11.98 -18.60
C ILE A 922 -46.78 -10.66 -18.48
N LYS A 923 -46.77 -10.02 -17.30
CA LYS A 923 -47.54 -8.81 -17.01
C LYS A 923 -47.24 -7.66 -17.99
N PRO A 924 -45.96 -7.26 -18.24
CA PRO A 924 -45.67 -6.15 -19.15
C PRO A 924 -46.16 -6.40 -20.58
N GLU A 925 -45.92 -7.62 -21.09
CA GLU A 925 -46.32 -7.99 -22.45
C GLU A 925 -47.84 -8.19 -22.59
N LEU A 926 -48.50 -8.68 -21.53
CA LEU A 926 -49.95 -8.82 -21.47
C LEU A 926 -50.64 -7.44 -21.43
N GLU A 927 -50.14 -6.51 -20.62
CA GLU A 927 -50.66 -5.13 -20.56
C GLU A 927 -50.51 -4.43 -21.91
N TYR A 928 -49.37 -4.60 -22.58
CA TYR A 928 -49.16 -4.11 -23.94
C TYR A 928 -50.15 -4.73 -24.93
N ALA A 929 -50.31 -6.06 -24.90
CA ALA A 929 -51.24 -6.78 -25.76
C ALA A 929 -52.71 -6.36 -25.55
N LEU A 930 -53.12 -6.08 -24.31
CA LEU A 930 -54.47 -5.59 -23.98
C LEU A 930 -54.69 -4.17 -24.51
N LYS A 931 -53.70 -3.28 -24.36
CA LYS A 931 -53.74 -1.94 -24.96
C LYS A 931 -53.88 -2.03 -26.48
N VAL A 932 -53.12 -2.91 -27.14
CA VAL A 932 -53.22 -3.18 -28.58
C VAL A 932 -54.61 -3.68 -28.96
N LYS A 933 -55.13 -4.69 -28.25
CA LYS A 933 -56.46 -5.26 -28.53
C LYS A 933 -57.56 -4.20 -28.43
N ARG A 934 -57.48 -3.33 -27.42
CA ARG A 934 -58.44 -2.22 -27.24
C ARG A 934 -58.34 -1.22 -28.39
N LEU A 935 -57.14 -0.79 -28.75
CA LEU A 935 -56.93 0.18 -29.82
C LEU A 935 -57.41 -0.34 -31.17
N LEU A 936 -57.12 -1.61 -31.51
CA LEU A 936 -57.58 -2.24 -32.75
C LEU A 936 -59.10 -2.35 -32.82
N LYS A 937 -59.77 -2.63 -31.69
CA LYS A 937 -61.23 -2.67 -31.61
C LYS A 937 -61.86 -1.29 -31.80
N GLU A 938 -61.25 -0.26 -31.20
CA GLU A 938 -61.75 1.12 -31.29
C GLU A 938 -61.45 1.77 -32.66
N ASN A 939 -60.40 1.32 -33.37
CA ASN A 939 -59.91 1.94 -34.61
C ASN A 939 -59.72 0.95 -35.78
N SER A 940 -60.65 0.01 -35.91
CA SER A 940 -60.61 -1.06 -36.93
C SER A 940 -60.64 -0.56 -38.38
N TYR A 941 -61.05 0.70 -38.59
CA TYR A 941 -61.10 1.36 -39.89
C TYR A 941 -59.72 1.82 -40.39
N ALA A 942 -58.80 2.15 -39.48
CA ALA A 942 -57.48 2.70 -39.82
C ALA A 942 -56.34 1.68 -39.64
N LEU A 943 -56.52 0.69 -38.75
CA LEU A 943 -55.46 -0.26 -38.42
C LEU A 943 -56.01 -1.70 -38.35
N GLN A 944 -55.47 -2.59 -39.18
CA GLN A 944 -55.81 -4.02 -39.17
C GLN A 944 -54.54 -4.86 -39.14
N VAL A 945 -54.54 -5.92 -38.33
CA VAL A 945 -53.41 -6.84 -38.16
C VAL A 945 -53.91 -8.28 -38.28
N GLU A 946 -53.53 -8.96 -39.35
CA GLU A 946 -53.96 -10.33 -39.62
C GLU A 946 -53.42 -11.34 -38.59
N GLY A 947 -54.29 -12.27 -38.15
CA GLY A 947 -53.96 -13.36 -37.23
C GLY A 947 -53.70 -12.96 -35.78
N LEU A 948 -53.85 -11.68 -35.41
CA LEU A 948 -53.59 -11.18 -34.05
C LEU A 948 -54.65 -11.62 -33.04
N GLU A 949 -55.92 -11.69 -33.44
CA GLU A 949 -57.02 -12.14 -32.58
C GLU A 949 -56.91 -13.61 -32.17
N GLU A 950 -56.47 -14.48 -33.09
CA GLU A 950 -56.27 -15.91 -32.83
C GLU A 950 -55.15 -16.14 -31.81
N MET A 951 -54.00 -15.47 -31.96
CA MET A 951 -52.90 -15.56 -31.00
C MET A 951 -53.27 -15.03 -29.62
N LEU A 952 -54.09 -13.97 -29.54
CA LEU A 952 -54.57 -13.45 -28.27
C LEU A 952 -55.58 -14.40 -27.61
N SER A 953 -56.48 -14.99 -28.39
CA SER A 953 -57.43 -16.00 -27.88
C SER A 953 -56.71 -17.19 -27.26
N ASP A 954 -55.68 -17.70 -27.95
CA ASP A 954 -54.79 -18.75 -27.47
C ASP A 954 -54.12 -18.42 -26.12
N VAL A 955 -53.63 -17.18 -25.97
CA VAL A 955 -53.02 -16.70 -24.72
C VAL A 955 -54.06 -16.62 -23.61
N PHE A 956 -55.25 -16.08 -23.89
CA PHE A 956 -56.31 -15.97 -22.88
C PHE A 956 -56.81 -17.34 -22.41
N MET A 957 -56.94 -18.34 -23.29
CA MET A 957 -57.34 -19.70 -22.92
C MET A 957 -56.43 -20.35 -21.88
N ILE A 958 -55.14 -19.97 -21.86
CA ILE A 958 -54.18 -20.45 -20.87
C ILE A 958 -54.29 -19.61 -19.58
N LEU A 959 -54.48 -18.29 -19.69
CA LEU A 959 -54.58 -17.39 -18.52
C LEU A 959 -55.83 -17.63 -17.66
N VAL A 960 -56.97 -17.99 -18.27
CA VAL A 960 -58.22 -18.25 -17.54
C VAL A 960 -58.29 -19.64 -16.89
N ASP A 961 -57.21 -20.40 -16.90
CA ASP A 961 -57.14 -21.74 -16.31
C ASP A 961 -55.91 -21.84 -15.40
N ALA A 962 -56.14 -21.79 -14.08
CA ALA A 962 -55.06 -21.83 -13.10
C ALA A 962 -54.23 -23.12 -13.19
N GLN A 963 -54.82 -24.24 -13.64
CA GLN A 963 -54.11 -25.50 -13.78
C GLN A 963 -53.15 -25.46 -14.96
N LYS A 964 -53.58 -24.91 -16.10
CA LYS A 964 -52.68 -24.69 -17.26
C LYS A 964 -51.58 -23.68 -16.94
N LEU A 965 -51.86 -22.67 -16.12
CA LEU A 965 -50.83 -21.71 -15.69
C LEU A 965 -49.76 -22.34 -14.78
N LEU A 966 -50.14 -23.30 -13.94
CA LEU A 966 -49.18 -24.01 -13.10
C LEU A 966 -48.36 -25.04 -13.90
N GLU A 967 -48.85 -25.47 -15.08
CA GLU A 967 -48.15 -26.40 -15.95
C GLU A 967 -47.04 -25.70 -16.77
N PRO A 968 -45.75 -26.04 -16.58
CA PRO A 968 -44.65 -25.34 -17.25
C PRO A 968 -44.70 -25.42 -18.79
N SER A 969 -45.14 -26.56 -19.34
CA SER A 969 -45.26 -26.81 -20.78
C SER A 969 -46.23 -25.84 -21.47
N GLN A 970 -47.31 -25.49 -20.80
CA GLN A 970 -48.35 -24.58 -21.29
C GLN A 970 -47.99 -23.11 -20.99
N ARG A 971 -47.33 -22.86 -19.85
CA ARG A 971 -46.93 -21.50 -19.43
C ARG A 971 -45.75 -20.94 -20.22
N GLN A 972 -44.72 -21.74 -20.51
CA GLN A 972 -43.48 -21.26 -21.16
C GLN A 972 -43.72 -20.55 -22.52
N PRO A 973 -44.59 -21.05 -23.41
CA PRO A 973 -44.87 -20.37 -24.69
C PRO A 973 -45.55 -19.00 -24.58
N LEU A 974 -46.15 -18.65 -23.42
CA LEU A 974 -46.97 -17.44 -23.27
C LEU A 974 -46.21 -16.15 -23.57
N VAL A 975 -45.02 -16.00 -23.00
CA VAL A 975 -44.20 -14.80 -23.20
C VAL A 975 -43.82 -14.66 -24.66
N GLY A 976 -43.43 -15.75 -25.32
CA GLY A 976 -43.09 -15.75 -26.74
C GLY A 976 -44.30 -15.38 -27.63
N LYS A 977 -45.49 -15.92 -27.34
CA LYS A 977 -46.73 -15.57 -28.06
C LYS A 977 -47.05 -14.08 -27.89
N LEU A 978 -46.97 -13.54 -26.66
CA LEU A 978 -47.25 -12.12 -26.39
C LEU A 978 -46.23 -11.19 -27.07
N GLN A 979 -44.94 -11.52 -27.05
CA GLN A 979 -43.91 -10.77 -27.77
C GLN A 979 -44.13 -10.80 -29.28
N GLN A 980 -44.61 -11.92 -29.82
CA GLN A 980 -44.95 -12.04 -31.24
C GLN A 980 -46.13 -11.14 -31.62
N VAL A 981 -47.16 -11.05 -30.77
CA VAL A 981 -48.28 -10.11 -30.93
C VAL A 981 -47.75 -8.68 -31.01
N ARG A 982 -46.87 -8.27 -30.09
CA ARG A 982 -46.27 -6.93 -30.07
C ARG A 982 -45.50 -6.63 -31.35
N LYS A 983 -44.63 -7.53 -31.81
CA LYS A 983 -43.85 -7.34 -33.06
C LYS A 983 -44.75 -7.23 -34.29
N LYS A 984 -45.75 -8.09 -34.42
CA LYS A 984 -46.71 -8.05 -35.54
C LYS A 984 -47.51 -6.74 -35.54
N TYR A 985 -47.94 -6.29 -34.37
CA TYR A 985 -48.61 -5.01 -34.22
C TYR A 985 -47.72 -3.83 -34.62
N GLN A 986 -46.50 -3.74 -34.11
CA GLN A 986 -45.57 -2.64 -34.41
C GLN A 986 -45.30 -2.52 -35.92
N ALA A 987 -45.08 -3.66 -36.59
CA ALA A 987 -44.85 -3.69 -38.04
C ALA A 987 -46.08 -3.19 -38.83
N ALA A 988 -47.28 -3.63 -38.46
CA ALA A 988 -48.51 -3.18 -39.11
C ALA A 988 -48.80 -1.70 -38.83
N TYR A 989 -48.62 -1.26 -37.58
CA TYR A 989 -48.78 0.13 -37.17
C TYR A 989 -47.84 1.06 -37.95
N TYR A 990 -46.55 0.72 -38.06
CA TYR A 990 -45.60 1.55 -38.80
C TYR A 990 -45.99 1.70 -40.27
N LYS A 991 -46.43 0.61 -40.91
CA LYS A 991 -46.87 0.62 -42.30
C LYS A 991 -48.06 1.57 -42.51
N GLU A 992 -49.07 1.48 -41.66
CA GLU A 992 -50.28 2.32 -41.76
C GLU A 992 -50.01 3.77 -41.33
N HIS A 993 -49.20 3.98 -40.30
CA HIS A 993 -48.76 5.31 -39.88
C HIS A 993 -48.07 6.07 -41.02
N GLU A 994 -47.07 5.46 -41.67
CA GLU A 994 -46.38 6.07 -42.83
C GLU A 994 -47.34 6.39 -43.98
N ARG A 995 -48.36 5.56 -44.21
CA ARG A 995 -49.35 5.76 -45.27
C ARG A 995 -50.33 6.88 -44.96
N CYS A 996 -50.73 7.02 -43.69
CA CYS A 996 -51.86 7.84 -43.30
C CYS A 996 -51.46 9.21 -42.74
N VAL A 997 -50.31 9.32 -42.07
CA VAL A 997 -49.91 10.54 -41.35
C VAL A 997 -48.42 10.89 -41.48
N GLY A 998 -47.61 9.95 -41.97
CA GLY A 998 -46.18 10.15 -42.17
C GLY A 998 -45.81 10.63 -43.57
N SER A 999 -44.59 10.27 -43.97
CA SER A 999 -43.90 10.84 -45.14
C SER A 999 -44.56 10.54 -46.50
N LYS A 1000 -45.51 9.59 -46.57
CA LYS A 1000 -46.17 9.22 -47.83
C LYS A 1000 -47.43 10.03 -48.14
N VAL A 1001 -47.81 10.97 -47.27
CA VAL A 1001 -48.93 11.89 -47.47
C VAL A 1001 -48.42 13.22 -48.02
N ASP A 1002 -49.15 13.82 -48.97
CA ASP A 1002 -48.77 15.13 -49.54
C ASP A 1002 -49.21 16.30 -48.66
N TRP A 1003 -48.41 16.57 -47.63
CA TRP A 1003 -48.63 17.69 -46.71
C TRP A 1003 -48.42 19.08 -47.34
N ASN A 1004 -47.86 19.17 -48.55
CA ASN A 1004 -47.66 20.45 -49.24
C ASN A 1004 -48.99 21.12 -49.60
N ARG A 1005 -50.05 20.35 -49.84
CA ARG A 1005 -51.40 20.89 -50.09
C ARG A 1005 -51.89 21.75 -48.91
N LEU A 1006 -51.72 21.27 -47.67
CA LEU A 1006 -52.09 22.03 -46.47
C LEU A 1006 -51.27 23.33 -46.32
N GLN A 1007 -49.95 23.28 -46.62
CA GLN A 1007 -49.12 24.48 -46.60
C GLN A 1007 -49.52 25.50 -47.66
N THR A 1008 -49.99 25.02 -48.82
CA THR A 1008 -50.50 25.87 -49.91
C THR A 1008 -51.78 26.60 -49.47
N ILE A 1009 -52.69 25.93 -48.76
CA ILE A 1009 -53.90 26.55 -48.20
C ILE A 1009 -53.56 27.66 -47.20
N ILE A 1010 -52.65 27.39 -46.25
CA ILE A 1010 -52.22 28.40 -45.25
C ILE A 1010 -51.59 29.63 -45.94
N SER A 1011 -50.92 29.40 -47.07
CA SER A 1011 -50.27 30.45 -47.84
C SER A 1011 -51.21 31.23 -48.76
N ASN A 1012 -52.42 30.72 -49.00
CA ASN A 1012 -53.42 31.26 -49.92
C ASN A 1012 -53.88 32.69 -49.49
N SER A 1013 -54.00 33.59 -50.47
CA SER A 1013 -54.43 34.98 -50.25
C SER A 1013 -55.84 35.07 -49.66
N LYS A 1014 -56.77 34.21 -50.07
CA LYS A 1014 -58.16 34.20 -49.54
C LYS A 1014 -58.19 33.87 -48.04
N TYR A 1015 -57.45 32.85 -47.60
CA TYR A 1015 -57.35 32.52 -46.17
C TYR A 1015 -56.71 33.65 -45.36
N LYS A 1016 -55.64 34.27 -45.88
CA LYS A 1016 -55.01 35.45 -45.26
C LYS A 1016 -55.98 36.62 -45.16
N ASN A 1017 -56.75 36.90 -46.21
CA ASN A 1017 -57.75 37.97 -46.17
C ASN A 1017 -58.86 37.65 -45.16
N LEU A 1018 -59.34 36.41 -45.05
CA LEU A 1018 -60.30 36.00 -44.02
C LEU A 1018 -59.74 36.19 -42.60
N THR A 1019 -58.49 35.80 -42.33
CA THR A 1019 -57.90 36.05 -41.00
C THR A 1019 -57.89 37.53 -40.63
N LEU A 1020 -57.74 38.43 -41.61
CA LEU A 1020 -57.84 39.87 -41.41
C LEU A 1020 -59.30 40.33 -41.23
N LEU A 1021 -60.22 39.89 -42.09
CA LEU A 1021 -61.66 40.24 -42.04
C LEU A 1021 -62.36 39.79 -40.76
N LYS A 1022 -61.85 38.75 -40.07
CA LYS A 1022 -62.31 38.32 -38.74
C LYS A 1022 -62.37 39.46 -37.71
N ASN A 1023 -61.64 40.55 -37.93
CA ASN A 1023 -61.63 41.74 -37.07
C ASN A 1023 -62.76 42.74 -37.37
N VAL A 1024 -63.59 42.50 -38.38
CA VAL A 1024 -64.83 43.24 -38.62
C VAL A 1024 -65.88 42.74 -37.62
N ARG A 1025 -66.46 43.65 -36.83
CA ARG A 1025 -67.26 43.32 -35.65
C ARG A 1025 -68.59 42.62 -35.98
N ILE A 1026 -69.20 42.93 -37.12
CA ILE A 1026 -70.54 42.46 -37.50
C ILE A 1026 -70.56 41.02 -38.05
N LEU A 1027 -69.41 40.45 -38.40
CA LEU A 1027 -69.34 39.14 -39.06
C LEU A 1027 -69.47 37.97 -38.09
N ASP A 1028 -70.20 36.94 -38.50
CA ASP A 1028 -70.29 35.67 -37.78
C ASP A 1028 -69.03 34.83 -38.00
N LYS A 1029 -68.33 34.55 -36.90
CA LYS A 1029 -67.02 33.89 -36.91
C LYS A 1029 -67.11 32.37 -36.86
N ARG A 1030 -68.32 31.80 -36.76
CA ARG A 1030 -68.51 30.35 -36.55
C ARG A 1030 -67.88 29.51 -37.66
N ASN A 1031 -68.20 29.78 -38.93
CA ASN A 1031 -67.70 28.98 -40.06
C ASN A 1031 -66.18 29.11 -40.24
N PHE A 1032 -65.65 30.33 -40.13
CA PHE A 1032 -64.21 30.54 -40.21
C PHE A 1032 -63.43 29.91 -39.03
N SER A 1033 -64.03 29.84 -37.84
CA SER A 1033 -63.42 29.14 -36.70
C SER A 1033 -63.33 27.62 -36.94
N ILE A 1034 -64.26 27.05 -37.72
CA ILE A 1034 -64.21 25.64 -38.17
C ILE A 1034 -63.02 25.43 -39.10
N VAL A 1035 -62.77 26.35 -40.03
CA VAL A 1035 -61.58 26.34 -40.91
C VAL A 1035 -60.28 26.40 -40.09
N GLU A 1036 -60.14 27.38 -39.19
CA GLU A 1036 -58.93 27.53 -38.35
C GLU A 1036 -58.69 26.27 -37.50
N SER A 1037 -59.74 25.74 -36.88
CA SER A 1037 -59.67 24.50 -36.11
C SER A 1037 -59.34 23.30 -36.99
N GLY A 1038 -59.90 23.23 -38.19
CA GLY A 1038 -59.64 22.17 -39.18
C GLY A 1038 -58.18 22.14 -39.62
N ILE A 1039 -57.58 23.30 -39.91
CA ILE A 1039 -56.16 23.42 -40.27
C ILE A 1039 -55.26 22.97 -39.12
N VAL A 1040 -55.52 23.43 -37.88
CA VAL A 1040 -54.74 23.02 -36.71
C VAL A 1040 -54.87 21.51 -36.45
N ASN A 1041 -56.08 20.97 -36.48
CA ASN A 1041 -56.33 19.54 -36.26
C ASN A 1041 -55.68 18.66 -37.32
N THR A 1042 -55.65 19.12 -38.58
CA THR A 1042 -55.01 18.38 -39.68
C THR A 1042 -53.49 18.51 -39.59
N SER A 1043 -52.95 19.68 -39.25
CA SER A 1043 -51.52 19.88 -39.03
C SER A 1043 -50.97 19.05 -37.87
N ASN A 1044 -51.74 18.88 -36.79
CA ASN A 1044 -51.33 18.06 -35.64
C ASN A 1044 -51.18 16.56 -35.98
N LEU A 1045 -51.75 16.11 -37.10
CA LEU A 1045 -51.59 14.74 -37.56
C LEU A 1045 -50.26 14.51 -38.29
N HIS A 1046 -49.58 15.55 -38.77
CA HIS A 1046 -48.31 15.45 -39.52
C HIS A 1046 -47.18 14.83 -38.68
N CYS A 1047 -46.60 13.70 -39.11
CA CYS A 1047 -45.57 13.01 -38.34
C CYS A 1047 -44.54 12.23 -39.18
N ASP A 1048 -43.46 12.90 -39.58
CA ASP A 1048 -42.44 12.32 -40.48
C ASP A 1048 -41.25 11.64 -39.78
N GLU A 1049 -41.07 11.85 -38.48
CA GLU A 1049 -39.91 11.31 -37.73
C GLU A 1049 -40.27 10.08 -36.86
N PHE A 1050 -41.30 9.33 -37.23
CA PHE A 1050 -41.75 8.20 -36.43
C PHE A 1050 -40.77 7.02 -36.49
N LYS A 1051 -40.42 6.48 -35.32
CA LYS A 1051 -39.54 5.30 -35.19
C LYS A 1051 -40.27 4.18 -34.46
N LEU A 1052 -40.05 2.94 -34.90
CA LEU A 1052 -40.63 1.73 -34.30
C LEU A 1052 -40.35 1.60 -32.80
N GLU A 1053 -39.17 2.06 -32.34
CA GLU A 1053 -38.76 2.08 -30.93
C GLU A 1053 -39.71 2.89 -30.05
N MET A 1054 -40.39 3.91 -30.61
CA MET A 1054 -41.36 4.72 -29.88
C MET A 1054 -42.60 3.92 -29.46
N LEU A 1055 -42.85 2.76 -30.06
CA LEU A 1055 -43.92 1.82 -29.69
C LEU A 1055 -43.45 0.73 -28.74
N GLU A 1056 -42.30 0.87 -28.08
CA GLU A 1056 -41.89 -0.16 -27.13
C GLU A 1056 -42.80 -0.18 -25.89
N ASN A 1057 -43.07 0.98 -25.29
CA ASN A 1057 -43.88 1.07 -24.07
C ASN A 1057 -45.30 1.63 -24.31
N GLU A 1058 -45.51 2.25 -25.47
CA GLU A 1058 -46.80 2.83 -25.88
C GLU A 1058 -47.34 2.15 -27.13
N VAL A 1059 -48.67 2.12 -27.28
CA VAL A 1059 -49.32 1.49 -28.45
C VAL A 1059 -49.66 2.50 -29.54
N VAL A 1060 -49.64 3.79 -29.24
CA VAL A 1060 -49.88 4.89 -30.18
C VAL A 1060 -48.65 5.78 -30.27
N CYS A 1061 -48.51 6.48 -31.39
CA CYS A 1061 -47.46 7.47 -31.57
C CYS A 1061 -47.67 8.62 -30.56
N PRO A 1062 -46.69 8.92 -29.69
CA PRO A 1062 -46.84 9.98 -28.68
C PRO A 1062 -46.86 11.39 -29.27
N ARG A 1063 -46.53 11.56 -30.56
CA ARG A 1063 -46.53 12.84 -31.26
C ARG A 1063 -47.90 13.12 -31.89
N CYS A 1064 -48.28 12.36 -32.91
CA CYS A 1064 -49.54 12.60 -33.64
C CYS A 1064 -50.75 11.86 -33.08
N HIS A 1065 -50.58 10.95 -32.12
CA HIS A 1065 -51.66 10.16 -31.51
C HIS A 1065 -52.49 9.35 -32.53
N PHE A 1066 -51.90 8.97 -33.67
CA PHE A 1066 -52.52 8.06 -34.63
C PHE A 1066 -52.87 6.71 -33.95
N PRO A 1067 -53.98 6.03 -34.29
CA PRO A 1067 -55.07 6.44 -35.19
C PRO A 1067 -56.21 7.21 -34.52
N THR A 1068 -56.10 7.58 -33.23
CA THR A 1068 -57.22 8.12 -32.42
C THR A 1068 -57.90 9.35 -33.04
N ASN A 1069 -57.12 10.24 -33.66
CA ASN A 1069 -57.63 11.45 -34.29
C ASN A 1069 -57.66 11.37 -35.83
N TYR A 1070 -57.52 10.17 -36.43
CA TYR A 1070 -57.36 10.00 -37.87
C TYR A 1070 -58.69 9.99 -38.63
N GLY A 1071 -59.70 9.20 -38.22
CA GLY A 1071 -61.08 9.25 -38.75
C GLY A 1071 -61.25 9.28 -40.29
N VAL A 1072 -61.13 10.49 -40.86
CA VAL A 1072 -61.22 10.83 -42.28
C VAL A 1072 -59.81 11.13 -42.82
N GLY A 1073 -59.49 10.64 -44.04
CA GLY A 1073 -58.16 10.80 -44.64
C GLY A 1073 -57.70 12.26 -44.75
N VAL A 1074 -56.39 12.49 -44.65
CA VAL A 1074 -55.79 13.84 -44.67
C VAL A 1074 -56.22 14.63 -45.90
N ASP A 1075 -56.20 14.02 -47.09
CA ASP A 1075 -56.62 14.66 -48.33
C ASP A 1075 -58.07 15.16 -48.30
N GLN A 1076 -58.99 14.35 -47.76
CA GLN A 1076 -60.41 14.72 -47.63
C GLN A 1076 -60.62 15.84 -46.62
N ARG A 1077 -59.81 15.89 -45.56
CA ARG A 1077 -59.84 17.01 -44.60
C ARG A 1077 -59.35 18.30 -45.24
N ILE A 1078 -58.28 18.22 -46.03
CA ILE A 1078 -57.73 19.34 -46.78
C ILE A 1078 -58.79 19.87 -47.77
N GLU A 1079 -59.47 18.99 -48.51
CA GLU A 1079 -60.55 19.38 -49.43
C GLU A 1079 -61.73 20.06 -48.70
N ALA A 1080 -62.18 19.52 -47.56
CA ALA A 1080 -63.24 20.15 -46.77
C ALA A 1080 -62.83 21.54 -46.23
N ILE A 1081 -61.56 21.73 -45.86
CA ILE A 1081 -61.03 23.04 -45.43
C ILE A 1081 -61.05 24.02 -46.61
N GLU A 1082 -60.67 23.59 -47.81
CA GLU A 1082 -60.71 24.42 -49.03
C GLU A 1082 -62.14 24.87 -49.35
N GLU A 1083 -63.11 23.96 -49.27
CA GLU A 1083 -64.53 24.27 -49.49
C GLU A 1083 -65.07 25.26 -48.43
N GLU A 1084 -64.79 25.04 -47.14
CA GLU A 1084 -65.24 25.92 -46.05
C GLU A 1084 -64.58 27.32 -46.10
N ILE A 1085 -63.35 27.44 -46.60
CA ILE A 1085 -62.72 28.73 -46.88
C ILE A 1085 -63.52 29.50 -47.94
N GLU A 1086 -63.93 28.82 -49.01
CA GLU A 1086 -64.69 29.46 -50.08
C GLU A 1086 -66.10 29.88 -49.60
N ILE A 1087 -66.76 29.01 -48.82
CA ILE A 1087 -68.05 29.32 -48.20
C ILE A 1087 -67.92 30.53 -47.26
N SER A 1088 -66.91 30.52 -46.38
CA SER A 1088 -66.68 31.63 -45.43
C SER A 1088 -66.37 32.95 -46.15
N TRP A 1089 -65.64 32.91 -47.27
CA TRP A 1089 -65.38 34.08 -48.11
C TRP A 1089 -66.67 34.65 -48.69
N GLN A 1090 -67.49 33.80 -49.33
CA GLN A 1090 -68.74 34.24 -49.96
C GLN A 1090 -69.76 34.76 -48.93
N ASP A 1091 -69.87 34.10 -47.77
CA ASP A 1091 -70.76 34.53 -46.69
C ASP A 1091 -70.36 35.91 -46.14
N TRP A 1092 -69.08 36.12 -45.83
CA TRP A 1092 -68.62 37.40 -45.33
C TRP A 1092 -68.64 38.50 -46.39
N GLU A 1093 -68.29 38.20 -47.64
CA GLU A 1093 -68.39 39.15 -48.75
C GLU A 1093 -69.84 39.62 -48.95
N SER A 1094 -70.79 38.68 -49.00
CA SER A 1094 -72.21 39.01 -49.16
C SER A 1094 -72.77 39.78 -47.95
N THR A 1095 -72.38 39.41 -46.73
CA THR A 1095 -72.79 40.11 -45.50
C THR A 1095 -72.25 41.53 -45.49
N ILE A 1096 -70.96 41.73 -45.78
CA ILE A 1096 -70.35 43.07 -45.84
C ILE A 1096 -71.04 43.92 -46.90
N LEU A 1097 -71.29 43.39 -48.11
CA LEU A 1097 -71.98 44.13 -49.18
C LEU A 1097 -73.43 44.47 -48.82
N THR A 1098 -74.13 43.58 -48.10
CA THR A 1098 -75.49 43.83 -47.63
C THR A 1098 -75.51 44.94 -46.59
N GLU A 1099 -74.65 44.86 -45.58
CA GLU A 1099 -74.56 45.89 -44.53
C GLU A 1099 -74.03 47.22 -45.07
N LEU A 1100 -73.10 47.21 -46.04
CA LEU A 1100 -72.67 48.42 -46.75
C LEU A 1100 -73.83 49.17 -47.42
N ASN A 1101 -74.80 48.44 -47.97
CA ASN A 1101 -76.02 49.04 -48.52
C ASN A 1101 -76.96 49.56 -47.44
N ASN A 1102 -77.10 48.85 -46.31
CA ASN A 1102 -77.93 49.28 -45.18
C ASN A 1102 -77.42 50.58 -44.53
N TYR A 1103 -76.10 50.72 -44.41
CA TYR A 1103 -75.44 51.88 -43.78
C TYR A 1103 -74.92 52.91 -44.80
N ARG A 1104 -75.48 52.94 -46.02
CA ARG A 1104 -75.02 53.83 -47.10
C ARG A 1104 -75.09 55.31 -46.71
N ASP A 1105 -76.08 55.69 -45.90
CA ASP A 1105 -76.26 57.06 -45.41
C ASP A 1105 -75.18 57.46 -44.39
N ASN A 1106 -74.49 56.50 -43.76
CA ASN A 1106 -73.42 56.76 -42.80
C ASN A 1106 -72.09 57.08 -43.48
N ILE A 1107 -71.94 56.80 -44.78
CA ILE A 1107 -70.70 57.05 -45.54
C ILE A 1107 -70.31 58.52 -45.46
N GLN A 1108 -71.27 59.45 -45.43
CA GLN A 1108 -70.98 60.88 -45.34
C GLN A 1108 -70.21 61.28 -44.07
N TYR A 1109 -70.26 60.47 -43.01
CA TYR A 1109 -69.63 60.74 -41.72
C TYR A 1109 -68.22 60.14 -41.57
N LEU A 1110 -67.77 59.37 -42.57
CA LEU A 1110 -66.42 58.81 -42.64
C LEU A 1110 -65.39 59.86 -43.10
N GLN A 1111 -64.10 59.61 -42.80
CA GLN A 1111 -62.99 60.43 -43.31
C GLN A 1111 -62.80 60.24 -44.82
N PRO A 1112 -62.17 61.19 -45.55
CA PRO A 1112 -62.00 61.10 -46.99
C PRO A 1112 -61.33 59.81 -47.46
N GLU A 1113 -60.25 59.37 -46.79
CA GLU A 1113 -59.54 58.15 -47.19
C GLU A 1113 -60.35 56.87 -46.93
N GLU A 1114 -61.22 56.87 -45.91
CA GLU A 1114 -62.12 55.76 -45.60
C GLU A 1114 -63.30 55.71 -46.58
N LYS A 1115 -63.81 56.88 -46.99
CA LYS A 1115 -64.86 57.00 -48.01
C LYS A 1115 -64.40 56.42 -49.34
N ASP A 1116 -63.18 56.72 -49.78
CA ASP A 1116 -62.66 56.24 -51.06
C ASP A 1116 -62.61 54.70 -51.10
N VAL A 1117 -62.12 54.07 -50.03
CA VAL A 1117 -62.03 52.60 -49.91
C VAL A 1117 -63.42 51.94 -49.89
N ILE A 1118 -64.39 52.54 -49.19
CA ILE A 1118 -65.77 52.02 -49.11
C ILE A 1118 -66.52 52.23 -50.43
N GLN A 1119 -66.34 53.37 -51.09
CA GLN A 1119 -66.95 53.66 -52.39
C GLN A 1119 -66.40 52.76 -53.50
N GLU A 1120 -65.13 52.38 -53.44
CA GLU A 1120 -64.52 51.44 -54.38
C GLU A 1120 -65.17 50.06 -54.30
N ILE A 1121 -65.49 49.58 -53.08
CA ILE A 1121 -66.22 48.31 -52.87
C ILE A 1121 -67.65 48.40 -53.40
N ILE A 1122 -68.36 49.50 -53.14
CA ILE A 1122 -69.72 49.71 -53.66
C ILE A 1122 -69.71 49.72 -55.20
N ARG A 1123 -68.71 50.37 -55.81
CA ARG A 1123 -68.59 50.43 -57.27
C ARG A 1123 -68.33 49.06 -57.89
N ASN A 1124 -67.45 48.27 -57.27
CA ASN A 1124 -67.03 46.99 -57.80
C ASN A 1124 -67.96 45.83 -57.38
N SER A 1125 -68.85 46.06 -56.40
CA SER A 1125 -69.79 45.07 -55.84
C SER A 1125 -69.12 43.75 -55.40
N ALA A 1126 -67.87 43.86 -54.94
CA ALA A 1126 -67.03 42.77 -54.48
C ALA A 1126 -65.96 43.33 -53.53
N LEU A 1127 -65.44 42.50 -52.62
CA LEU A 1127 -64.29 42.83 -51.79
C LEU A 1127 -63.01 42.89 -52.65
N PRO A 1128 -62.02 43.73 -52.29
CA PRO A 1128 -60.76 43.77 -53.01
C PRO A 1128 -59.98 42.45 -52.84
N GLU A 1129 -59.17 42.10 -53.87
CA GLU A 1129 -58.33 40.89 -53.85
C GLU A 1129 -57.35 40.84 -52.65
N ILE A 1130 -57.03 41.99 -52.06
CA ILE A 1130 -56.22 42.11 -50.84
C ILE A 1130 -56.97 42.99 -49.85
N VAL A 1131 -57.27 42.43 -48.68
CA VAL A 1131 -57.93 43.17 -47.59
C VAL A 1131 -56.87 43.89 -46.77
N SER A 1132 -56.93 45.22 -46.73
CA SER A 1132 -56.02 46.04 -45.92
C SER A 1132 -56.59 46.28 -44.51
N SER A 1133 -55.71 46.65 -43.58
CA SER A 1133 -56.14 47.08 -42.24
C SER A 1133 -56.92 48.40 -42.26
N SER A 1134 -56.69 49.27 -43.25
CA SER A 1134 -57.48 50.50 -43.46
C SER A 1134 -58.92 50.18 -43.85
N LEU A 1135 -59.13 49.16 -44.70
CA LEU A 1135 -60.47 48.70 -45.07
C LEU A 1135 -61.26 48.17 -43.86
N ILE A 1136 -60.62 47.38 -42.98
CA ILE A 1136 -61.28 46.86 -41.77
C ILE A 1136 -61.70 47.99 -40.82
N LYS A 1137 -60.85 49.02 -40.65
CA LYS A 1137 -61.19 50.20 -39.86
C LYS A 1137 -62.38 50.95 -40.47
N ALA A 1138 -62.35 51.18 -41.77
CA ALA A 1138 -63.43 51.85 -42.49
C ALA A 1138 -64.76 51.10 -42.36
N LEU A 1139 -64.76 49.77 -42.50
CA LEU A 1139 -65.95 48.92 -42.32
C LEU A 1139 -66.49 48.99 -40.89
N ASN A 1140 -65.63 48.86 -39.88
CA ASN A 1140 -66.05 48.96 -38.48
C ASN A 1140 -66.60 50.36 -38.13
N HIS A 1141 -65.96 51.44 -38.60
CA HIS A 1141 -66.44 52.80 -38.39
C HIS A 1141 -67.78 53.07 -39.08
N LEU A 1142 -68.03 52.45 -40.24
CA LEU A 1142 -69.30 52.62 -40.95
C LEU A 1142 -70.48 51.93 -40.24
N PHE A 1143 -70.23 50.75 -39.67
CA PHE A 1143 -71.25 49.94 -38.99
C PHE A 1143 -71.51 50.38 -37.54
N ASP A 1144 -70.75 51.34 -37.01
CA ASP A 1144 -71.01 51.96 -35.70
C ASP A 1144 -72.03 53.11 -35.84
N GLU A 1145 -72.99 53.21 -34.91
CA GLU A 1145 -73.93 54.35 -34.84
C GLU A 1145 -73.19 55.63 -34.42
N LEU A 1146 -72.97 56.56 -35.37
CA LEU A 1146 -72.27 57.82 -35.13
C LEU A 1146 -73.23 58.93 -34.69
N GLU A 1147 -72.94 59.60 -33.58
CA GLU A 1147 -73.73 60.74 -33.07
C GLU A 1147 -73.10 62.08 -33.47
N VAL A 1148 -73.86 62.93 -34.18
CA VAL A 1148 -73.40 64.26 -34.58
C VAL A 1148 -73.78 65.30 -33.51
N ILE A 1149 -72.81 66.11 -33.07
CA ILE A 1149 -73.04 67.24 -32.16
C ILE A 1149 -72.72 68.53 -32.89
N GLU A 1150 -73.69 69.44 -32.94
CA GLU A 1150 -73.53 70.74 -33.57
C GLU A 1150 -72.82 71.73 -32.64
N PHE A 1151 -71.76 72.39 -33.13
CA PHE A 1151 -70.92 73.33 -32.40
C PHE A 1151 -71.10 74.75 -32.94
N ASP A 1152 -71.57 75.64 -32.08
CA ASP A 1152 -71.66 77.09 -32.35
C ASP A 1152 -70.46 77.84 -31.72
N PRO A 1153 -69.56 78.44 -32.52
CA PRO A 1153 -68.41 79.18 -32.03
C PRO A 1153 -68.78 80.40 -31.16
N ALA A 1154 -69.93 81.02 -31.39
CA ALA A 1154 -70.34 82.21 -30.63
C ALA A 1154 -70.61 81.86 -29.15
N ARG A 1155 -71.25 80.71 -28.92
CA ARG A 1155 -71.58 80.20 -27.59
C ARG A 1155 -70.34 79.82 -26.78
N LEU A 1156 -69.26 79.36 -27.42
CA LEU A 1156 -67.98 79.10 -26.76
C LEU A 1156 -67.36 80.39 -26.22
N LEU A 1157 -67.33 81.45 -27.03
CA LEU A 1157 -66.77 82.75 -26.61
C LEU A 1157 -67.58 83.36 -25.46
N GLU A 1158 -68.91 83.24 -25.52
CA GLU A 1158 -69.82 83.73 -24.48
C GLU A 1158 -69.57 83.03 -23.13
N ILE A 1159 -69.38 81.70 -23.12
CA ILE A 1159 -69.14 80.92 -21.90
C ILE A 1159 -67.74 81.17 -21.33
N LEU A 1160 -66.72 81.30 -22.18
CA LEU A 1160 -65.35 81.56 -21.74
C LEU A 1160 -65.26 82.93 -21.03
N PHE A 1161 -65.78 84.01 -21.64
CA PHE A 1161 -65.60 85.39 -21.17
C PHE A 1161 -66.81 85.99 -20.41
N LYS A 1162 -67.81 85.18 -20.04
CA LYS A 1162 -69.08 85.63 -19.42
C LYS A 1162 -68.94 86.61 -18.25
N ASP A 1163 -67.93 86.41 -17.39
CA ASP A 1163 -67.77 87.14 -16.13
C ASP A 1163 -66.63 88.18 -16.15
N SER A 1164 -65.76 88.15 -17.17
CA SER A 1164 -64.59 89.02 -17.33
C SER A 1164 -64.04 88.94 -18.76
N GLN A 1165 -63.63 90.07 -19.34
CA GLN A 1165 -62.96 90.12 -20.65
C GLN A 1165 -61.48 89.67 -20.60
N ILE A 1166 -60.89 89.51 -19.42
CA ILE A 1166 -59.52 89.03 -19.23
C ILE A 1166 -59.54 87.79 -18.33
N LEU A 1167 -58.96 86.70 -18.81
CA LEU A 1167 -58.85 85.43 -18.08
C LEU A 1167 -57.38 85.06 -17.97
N ASP A 1168 -56.97 84.57 -16.79
CA ASP A 1168 -55.70 83.88 -16.69
C ASP A 1168 -55.78 82.51 -17.37
N TYR A 1169 -54.62 81.96 -17.73
CA TYR A 1169 -54.50 80.73 -18.49
C TYR A 1169 -55.24 79.55 -17.86
N TYR A 1170 -55.15 79.36 -16.54
CA TYR A 1170 -55.77 78.23 -15.84
C TYR A 1170 -57.28 78.39 -15.72
N SER A 1171 -57.76 79.62 -15.58
CA SER A 1171 -59.19 79.92 -15.63
C SER A 1171 -59.78 79.68 -17.03
N MET A 1172 -59.05 80.05 -18.09
CA MET A 1172 -59.44 79.75 -19.47
C MET A 1172 -59.45 78.23 -19.72
N GLU A 1173 -58.42 77.52 -19.27
CA GLU A 1173 -58.33 76.06 -19.42
C GLU A 1173 -59.46 75.33 -18.68
N ARG A 1174 -59.78 75.72 -17.44
CA ARG A 1174 -60.93 75.14 -16.71
C ARG A 1174 -62.24 75.38 -17.43
N LYS A 1175 -62.55 76.63 -17.80
CA LYS A 1175 -63.82 76.94 -18.49
C LYS A 1175 -63.93 76.22 -19.84
N LEU A 1176 -62.82 76.04 -20.55
CA LEU A 1176 -62.78 75.32 -21.82
C LEU A 1176 -62.94 73.80 -21.63
N ASN A 1177 -62.39 73.24 -20.56
CA ASN A 1177 -62.59 71.83 -20.19
C ASN A 1177 -64.00 71.56 -19.67
N ASP A 1178 -64.59 72.47 -18.89
CA ASP A 1178 -65.98 72.39 -18.45
C ASP A 1178 -66.94 72.43 -19.64
N PHE A 1179 -66.67 73.30 -20.63
CA PHE A 1179 -67.44 73.34 -21.87
C PHE A 1179 -67.29 72.05 -22.70
N LYS A 1180 -66.07 71.50 -22.81
CA LYS A 1180 -65.86 70.20 -23.44
C LYS A 1180 -66.66 69.12 -22.72
N GLN A 1181 -66.61 69.03 -21.39
CA GLN A 1181 -67.39 68.06 -20.63
C GLN A 1181 -68.89 68.25 -20.83
N GLN A 1182 -69.38 69.49 -20.92
CA GLN A 1182 -70.79 69.76 -21.25
C GLN A 1182 -71.18 69.25 -22.65
N LEU A 1183 -70.32 69.42 -23.66
CA LEU A 1183 -70.59 68.97 -25.03
C LEU A 1183 -70.72 67.46 -25.14
N VAL A 1184 -69.91 66.70 -24.40
CA VAL A 1184 -69.85 65.23 -24.49
C VAL A 1184 -70.50 64.52 -23.30
N SER A 1185 -71.19 65.26 -22.41
CA SER A 1185 -71.83 64.71 -21.22
C SER A 1185 -72.92 63.69 -21.57
N GLY A 1186 -72.74 62.45 -21.11
CA GLY A 1186 -73.69 61.35 -21.31
C GLY A 1186 -73.58 60.63 -22.66
N LYS A 1187 -72.55 60.90 -23.47
CA LYS A 1187 -72.35 60.31 -24.80
C LYS A 1187 -70.99 59.62 -24.94
N ASP A 1188 -70.89 58.65 -25.84
CA ASP A 1188 -69.67 57.87 -26.09
C ASP A 1188 -68.68 58.64 -27.00
N LEU A 1189 -67.50 58.97 -26.47
CA LEU A 1189 -66.50 59.83 -27.11
C LEU A 1189 -66.03 59.31 -28.48
N GLU A 1190 -65.99 57.99 -28.70
CA GLU A 1190 -65.54 57.41 -29.96
C GLU A 1190 -66.58 57.58 -31.10
N LYS A 1191 -67.86 57.68 -30.72
CA LYS A 1191 -69.00 57.78 -31.64
C LYS A 1191 -69.39 59.22 -31.98
N ILE A 1192 -68.79 60.21 -31.32
CA ILE A 1192 -69.16 61.62 -31.50
C ILE A 1192 -68.42 62.22 -32.70
N ARG A 1193 -69.15 62.92 -33.56
CA ARG A 1193 -68.61 63.76 -34.64
C ARG A 1193 -69.11 65.19 -34.47
N ILE A 1194 -68.19 66.13 -34.26
CA ILE A 1194 -68.55 67.54 -34.01
C ILE A 1194 -68.62 68.28 -35.35
N LYS A 1195 -69.79 68.84 -35.66
CA LYS A 1195 -70.03 69.62 -36.88
C LYS A 1195 -70.29 71.08 -36.52
N GLN A 1196 -69.68 72.04 -37.23
CA GLN A 1196 -69.92 73.46 -36.98
C GLN A 1196 -71.30 73.89 -37.52
N VAL A 1197 -72.05 74.71 -36.77
CA VAL A 1197 -73.33 75.29 -37.24
C VAL A 1197 -73.03 76.39 -38.28
N GLU A 1198 -73.68 76.32 -39.44
CA GLU A 1198 -73.56 77.33 -40.51
C GLU A 1198 -74.28 78.63 -40.12
N LYS A 1199 -73.60 79.79 -40.26
CA LYS A 1199 -74.24 81.11 -40.10
C LYS A 1199 -75.15 81.39 -41.29
N GLY A 1200 -76.45 81.55 -41.05
CA GLY A 1200 -77.36 82.19 -42.02
C GLY A 1200 -76.88 83.61 -42.30
N GLY A 1201 -76.65 83.93 -43.58
CA GLY A 1201 -76.08 85.21 -44.00
C GLY A 1201 -77.00 86.40 -43.71
N GLU A 1202 -76.41 87.46 -43.15
CA GLU A 1202 -76.01 88.66 -43.90
C GLU A 1202 -74.58 89.05 -43.53
#